data_AF-A0AB34L664-F1
#
_entry.id   AF-A0AB34L664-F1
#
_cell.length_a   1.000
_cell.length_b   1.000
_cell.length_c   1.000
_cell.angle_alpha   90.00
_cell.angle_beta   90.00
_cell.angle_gamma   90.00
#
_symmetry.space_group_name_H-M   'P 1'
#
loop_
_entity.id
_entity.type
_entity.pdbx_description
1 polymer ?
#
loop_
_entity_poly.entity_id
_entity_poly.type
_entity_poly.pdbx_seq_one_letter_code
_entity_poly.pdbx_strand_id
1 'polypeptide(L)'
;MQMEETSDGIKRWYFPEPIEQMATDLLNDLYYKNIVYLLQLYIEDKSNLIFHLNANHSSKFAKELKKAFDCKIVLTIHYFDWCFKLLGNLTHFRQLCKTQETVQNREDIEYLKEEFQKEKETFDVVDHIICLSKKTMSVLQDDYKIKPDKITVVYNGLTDSKISVEKSALRKKYGIYDAPIFLFAGRLDNIKGLKYALRAFKIVLKTHPECRFIIAGNGEFDVHLIECDDIYMNVIWTGLINKEKLYELYTIADMGIMPSFHEQCSYVAIEMMMHGLPIIGSTSTGLYEMIENNITGLHIPVMEYADKTEIDSSLLAEKMLYLLQHPIETKQMGQNGRRKYLNNYFIDIFRKNMLKMYESCWNRDEGKIKVLIVTGQSNHNWEVSHLAIKQILENSGLFTVNVAISPKTGKIMSNFDPDFSSYQLVILDYNGDRWPEKMEKSFLEFVKNGGGVVVYHAANNAFKDWEEYNRIIGFGGWGGREETAGPYIYRQDGYLKYDDKSSGCAGSHGCRHEFVLHCGNPEHPVTKGLPAAWLHAQDELYDRMRGTGIIKDVLFWGYSDPTTKGSGRDELVMFTVDYGKTRIFHTTLGHAGNSLDDNIAMQCAGFQVTLLRGAEWAATGQVTQPVPDNFPTETTISLRKNYK
;
A
#
# COMPACT_ATOMS: atom_id res chain seq x y z
N MET A 1 30.18 -4.21 24.37
CA MET A 1 28.84 -4.59 23.86
C MET A 1 28.05 -5.15 25.03
N GLN A 2 26.84 -4.65 25.27
CA GLN A 2 25.91 -5.23 26.25
C GLN A 2 24.76 -5.90 25.49
N MET A 3 24.26 -7.03 26.00
CA MET A 3 23.15 -7.77 25.40
C MET A 3 22.06 -7.99 26.45
N GLU A 4 20.83 -7.68 26.07
CA GLU A 4 19.62 -7.93 26.85
C GLU A 4 18.62 -8.71 25.99
N GLU A 5 18.03 -9.78 26.53
CA GLU A 5 17.00 -10.57 25.87
C GLU A 5 15.69 -10.45 26.64
N THR A 6 14.62 -10.05 25.97
CA THR A 6 13.29 -9.95 26.57
C THR A 6 12.47 -11.22 26.39
N SER A 7 11.45 -11.38 27.23
CA SER A 7 10.59 -12.56 27.25
C SER A 7 9.80 -12.82 25.96
N ASP A 8 9.69 -11.82 25.08
CA ASP A 8 9.06 -11.89 23.77
C ASP A 8 10.04 -12.22 22.62
N GLY A 9 11.27 -12.63 22.95
CA GLY A 9 12.28 -13.08 21.99
C GLY A 9 13.03 -11.95 21.28
N ILE A 10 12.93 -10.71 21.77
CA ILE A 10 13.71 -9.58 21.24
C ILE A 10 15.06 -9.53 21.93
N LYS A 11 16.14 -9.58 21.13
CA LYS A 11 17.51 -9.36 21.60
C LYS A 11 17.92 -7.92 21.30
N ARG A 12 18.39 -7.20 22.32
CA ARG A 12 18.93 -5.84 22.21
C ARG A 12 20.44 -5.88 22.39
N TRP A 13 21.16 -5.31 21.43
CA TRP A 13 22.60 -5.13 21.52
C TRP A 13 22.94 -3.64 21.59
N TYR A 14 23.73 -3.28 22.60
CA TYR A 14 24.23 -1.93 22.79
C TYR A 14 25.71 -1.87 22.40
N PHE A 15 26.01 -1.08 21.38
CA PHE A 15 27.36 -0.75 20.94
C PHE A 15 27.73 0.64 21.48
N PRO A 16 28.91 0.82 22.10
CA PRO A 16 29.33 2.11 22.63
C PRO A 16 29.62 3.08 21.48
N GLU A 17 29.27 4.36 21.67
CA GLU A 17 29.60 5.42 20.71
C GLU A 17 31.11 5.47 20.40
N PRO A 18 31.51 5.85 19.17
CA PRO A 18 32.91 6.05 18.84
C PRO A 18 33.52 7.16 19.73
N ILE A 19 34.80 7.02 20.06
CA ILE A 19 35.51 7.98 20.93
C ILE A 19 35.63 9.32 20.20
N GLU A 20 34.78 10.30 20.58
CA GLU A 20 34.59 11.58 19.88
C GLU A 20 35.88 12.40 19.65
N GLN A 21 36.86 12.31 20.55
CA GLN A 21 38.12 13.07 20.44
C GLN A 21 38.99 12.73 19.21
N MET A 22 38.65 11.68 18.46
CA MET A 22 39.38 11.24 17.26
C MET A 22 38.47 10.94 16.05
N ALA A 23 37.19 11.34 16.09
CA ALA A 23 36.20 11.00 15.07
C ALA A 23 36.50 11.68 13.72
N THR A 24 37.23 10.95 12.87
CA THR A 24 37.36 11.22 11.44
C THR A 24 36.45 10.25 10.68
N ASP A 25 36.13 10.53 9.42
CA ASP A 25 35.37 9.61 8.56
C ASP A 25 36.00 8.20 8.53
N LEU A 26 37.33 8.12 8.58
CA LEU A 26 38.07 6.86 8.65
C LEU A 26 37.80 6.09 9.96
N LEU A 27 37.70 6.79 11.09
CA LEU A 27 37.42 6.15 12.39
C LEU A 27 35.98 5.64 12.45
N ASN A 28 35.04 6.37 11.87
CA ASN A 28 33.63 5.97 11.75
C ASN A 28 33.48 4.74 10.84
N ASP A 29 34.22 4.68 9.74
CA ASP A 29 34.27 3.51 8.84
C ASP A 29 34.76 2.25 9.57
N LEU A 30 35.82 2.37 10.37
CA LEU A 30 36.33 1.27 11.18
C LEU A 30 35.33 0.84 12.25
N TYR A 31 34.64 1.80 12.87
CA TYR A 31 33.59 1.53 13.84
C TYR A 31 32.44 0.70 13.25
N TYR A 32 31.90 1.11 12.09
CA TYR A 32 30.84 0.36 11.40
C TYR A 32 31.27 -1.05 11.00
N LYS A 33 32.50 -1.19 10.50
CA LYS A 33 33.05 -2.51 10.16
C LYS A 33 33.14 -3.43 11.39
N ASN A 34 33.57 -2.89 12.52
CA ASN A 34 33.64 -3.65 13.78
C ASN A 34 32.25 -4.04 14.30
N ILE A 35 31.24 -3.16 14.16
CA ILE A 35 29.85 -3.51 14.49
C ILE A 35 29.41 -4.71 13.65
N VAL A 36 29.59 -4.67 12.33
CA VAL A 36 29.17 -5.78 11.45
C VAL A 36 29.91 -7.08 11.79
N TYR A 37 31.21 -7.02 12.07
CA TYR A 37 31.97 -8.18 12.51
C TYR A 37 31.40 -8.79 13.80
N LEU A 38 31.03 -7.95 14.78
CA LEU A 38 30.39 -8.42 16.01
C LEU A 38 29.01 -9.02 15.72
N LEU A 39 28.18 -8.37 14.89
CA LEU A 39 26.87 -8.88 14.51
C LEU A 39 26.96 -10.28 13.87
N GLN A 40 28.01 -10.56 13.08
CA GLN A 40 28.22 -11.89 12.50
C GLN A 40 28.39 -13.00 13.53
N LEU A 41 28.86 -12.68 14.74
CA LEU A 41 29.03 -13.65 15.83
C LEU A 41 27.71 -13.98 16.54
N TYR A 42 26.72 -13.09 16.49
CA TYR A 42 25.47 -13.20 17.27
C TYR A 42 24.21 -13.45 16.43
N ILE A 43 24.21 -13.07 15.15
CA ILE A 43 23.12 -13.39 14.23
C ILE A 43 23.42 -14.75 13.60
N GLU A 44 22.64 -15.77 13.97
CA GLU A 44 22.83 -17.15 13.49
C GLU A 44 22.45 -17.29 12.01
N ASP A 45 21.27 -16.79 11.63
CA ASP A 45 20.80 -16.78 10.24
C ASP A 45 21.67 -15.86 9.37
N LYS A 46 21.95 -16.28 8.13
CA LYS A 46 22.78 -15.51 7.19
C LYS A 46 22.06 -15.11 5.90
N SER A 47 20.85 -15.60 5.67
CA SER A 47 20.05 -15.34 4.47
C SER A 47 18.63 -14.91 4.82
N ASN A 48 17.98 -14.23 3.87
CA ASN A 48 16.62 -13.69 4.03
C ASN A 48 16.46 -12.71 5.22
N LEU A 49 17.51 -11.97 5.55
CA LEU A 49 17.48 -10.99 6.63
C LEU A 49 16.99 -9.63 6.14
N ILE A 50 16.33 -8.89 7.01
CA ILE A 50 16.03 -7.46 6.81
C ILE A 50 16.74 -6.66 7.89
N PHE A 51 17.67 -5.80 7.48
CA PHE A 51 18.26 -4.79 8.35
C PHE A 51 17.51 -3.48 8.15
N HIS A 52 16.75 -3.06 9.18
CA HIS A 52 16.07 -1.78 9.16
C HIS A 52 16.88 -0.73 9.94
N LEU A 53 17.46 0.21 9.22
CA LEU A 53 18.20 1.34 9.74
C LEU A 53 17.26 2.52 10.02
N ASN A 54 17.25 3.03 11.26
CA ASN A 54 16.56 4.25 11.63
C ASN A 54 17.59 5.36 11.81
N ALA A 55 17.48 6.44 11.01
CA ALA A 55 18.33 7.64 11.10
C ALA A 55 19.84 7.45 10.84
N ASN A 56 20.28 6.35 10.20
CA ASN A 56 21.69 6.15 9.85
C ASN A 56 21.94 6.48 8.37
N HIS A 57 22.69 7.57 8.12
CA HIS A 57 23.05 8.06 6.78
C HIS A 57 24.43 7.55 6.32
N SER A 58 24.94 6.44 6.88
CA SER A 58 26.22 5.84 6.49
C SER A 58 26.04 4.79 5.39
N SER A 59 26.41 5.16 4.17
CA SER A 59 26.46 4.23 3.03
C SER A 59 27.43 3.07 3.29
N LYS A 60 28.48 3.31 4.09
CA LYS A 60 29.48 2.29 4.41
C LYS A 60 28.92 1.20 5.30
N PHE A 61 28.15 1.55 6.32
CA PHE A 61 27.54 0.56 7.22
C PHE A 61 26.61 -0.37 6.43
N ALA A 62 25.79 0.19 5.53
CA ALA A 62 24.94 -0.59 4.65
C ALA A 62 25.74 -1.52 3.71
N LYS A 63 26.86 -1.04 3.14
CA LYS A 63 27.75 -1.86 2.31
C LYS A 63 28.37 -3.02 3.10
N GLU A 64 28.83 -2.78 4.34
CA GLU A 64 29.42 -3.82 5.18
C GLU A 64 28.39 -4.88 5.60
N LEU A 65 27.15 -4.48 5.92
CA LEU A 65 26.05 -5.43 6.18
C LEU A 65 25.79 -6.34 4.97
N LYS A 66 25.69 -5.78 3.77
CA LYS A 66 25.49 -6.56 2.52
C LYS A 66 26.65 -7.50 2.19
N LYS A 67 27.88 -7.18 2.62
CA LYS A 67 29.03 -8.09 2.47
C LYS A 67 28.96 -9.26 3.45
N ALA A 68 28.40 -9.02 4.63
CA ALA A 68 28.39 -9.97 5.74
C ALA A 68 27.17 -10.91 5.73
N PHE A 69 26.06 -10.48 5.12
CA PHE A 69 24.76 -11.16 5.16
C PHE A 69 24.06 -11.08 3.80
N ASP A 70 23.35 -12.14 3.43
CA ASP A 70 22.36 -12.11 2.34
C ASP A 70 21.07 -11.48 2.88
N CYS A 71 20.95 -10.17 2.68
CA CYS A 71 19.95 -9.35 3.33
C CYS A 71 19.43 -8.22 2.44
N LYS A 72 18.25 -7.71 2.79
CA LYS A 72 17.76 -6.41 2.34
C LYS A 72 18.00 -5.36 3.43
N ILE A 73 18.29 -4.14 3.00
CA ILE A 73 18.46 -2.98 3.87
C ILE A 73 17.32 -2.00 3.62
N VAL A 74 16.57 -1.73 4.68
CA VAL A 74 15.50 -0.74 4.71
C VAL A 74 16.00 0.47 5.50
N LEU A 75 15.79 1.68 4.99
CA LEU A 75 16.16 2.92 5.68
C LEU A 75 14.92 3.79 5.91
N THR A 76 14.65 4.17 7.16
CA THR A 76 13.66 5.21 7.47
C THR A 76 14.31 6.58 7.55
N ILE A 77 13.80 7.52 6.77
CA ILE A 77 14.23 8.92 6.77
C ILE A 77 13.35 9.71 7.75
N HIS A 78 13.98 10.22 8.81
CA HIS A 78 13.32 11.04 9.83
C HIS A 78 13.50 12.54 9.63
N TYR A 79 14.50 12.95 8.85
CA TYR A 79 14.80 14.33 8.47
C TYR A 79 15.84 14.33 7.34
N PHE A 80 16.09 15.50 6.76
CA PHE A 80 17.28 15.77 5.96
C PHE A 80 18.12 16.83 6.66
N ASP A 81 19.44 16.70 6.66
CA ASP A 81 20.31 17.61 7.42
C ASP A 81 20.20 19.06 6.95
N TRP A 82 20.01 19.28 5.65
CA TRP A 82 19.80 20.61 5.09
C TRP A 82 18.55 21.31 5.64
N CYS A 83 17.55 20.57 6.13
CA CYS A 83 16.35 21.17 6.70
C CYS A 83 16.62 21.94 7.99
N PHE A 84 17.62 21.55 8.78
CA PHE A 84 17.98 22.28 10.00
C PHE A 84 18.70 23.59 9.69
N LYS A 85 19.63 23.56 8.74
CA LYS A 85 20.43 24.73 8.35
C LYS A 85 19.64 25.74 7.50
N LEU A 86 18.76 25.24 6.62
CA LEU A 86 17.97 26.07 5.71
C LEU A 86 16.54 26.29 6.18
N LEU A 87 16.18 25.87 7.41
CA LEU A 87 14.81 25.95 7.93
C LEU A 87 13.78 25.37 6.94
N GLY A 88 14.10 24.22 6.35
CA GLY A 88 13.25 23.54 5.37
C GLY A 88 13.10 24.25 4.01
N ASN A 89 13.87 25.32 3.72
CA ASN A 89 13.78 26.08 2.48
C ASN A 89 14.23 25.25 1.26
N LEU A 90 13.26 24.64 0.58
CA LEU A 90 13.52 23.77 -0.57
C LEU A 90 13.96 24.59 -1.79
N THR A 91 13.47 25.83 -1.93
CA THR A 91 13.86 26.73 -3.02
C THR A 91 15.35 27.06 -2.96
N HIS A 92 15.83 27.46 -1.78
CA HIS A 92 17.25 27.75 -1.55
C HIS A 92 18.10 26.49 -1.72
N PHE A 93 17.67 25.35 -1.15
CA PHE A 93 18.36 24.06 -1.33
C PHE A 93 18.56 23.70 -2.82
N ARG A 94 17.51 23.84 -3.64
CA ARG A 94 17.57 23.58 -5.09
C ARG A 94 18.50 24.54 -5.82
N GLN A 95 18.58 25.80 -5.39
CA GLN A 95 19.53 26.78 -5.95
C GLN A 95 20.97 26.39 -5.62
N LEU A 96 21.24 25.96 -4.38
CA LEU A 96 22.56 25.49 -3.95
C LEU A 96 23.00 24.24 -4.72
N CYS A 97 22.07 23.32 -5.01
CA CYS A 97 22.37 22.12 -5.80
C CYS A 97 22.66 22.42 -7.29
N LYS A 98 22.11 23.51 -7.85
CA LYS A 98 22.28 23.88 -9.27
C LYS A 98 23.51 24.75 -9.54
N THR A 99 24.00 25.49 -8.56
CA THR A 99 25.11 26.43 -8.72
C THR A 99 26.45 25.69 -8.71
N GLN A 100 27.15 25.70 -9.84
CA GLN A 100 28.57 25.31 -9.96
C GLN A 100 29.54 26.39 -9.45
N GLU A 101 29.03 27.57 -9.10
CA GLU A 101 29.85 28.66 -8.59
C GLU A 101 30.47 28.27 -7.25
N THR A 102 31.80 28.25 -7.22
CA THR A 102 32.61 28.44 -6.01
C THR A 102 32.28 29.82 -5.46
N VAL A 103 31.20 29.91 -4.67
CA VAL A 103 30.93 31.11 -3.88
C VAL A 103 32.06 31.19 -2.86
N GLN A 104 33.03 32.07 -3.11
CA GLN A 104 34.12 32.37 -2.19
C GLN A 104 33.55 32.58 -0.76
N ASN A 105 34.02 31.77 0.19
CA ASN A 105 33.92 31.94 1.64
C ASN A 105 32.56 31.71 2.34
N ARG A 106 31.89 30.57 2.10
CA ARG A 106 30.83 30.09 3.01
C ARG A 106 30.99 28.59 3.28
N GLU A 107 31.80 28.22 4.27
CA GLU A 107 32.01 26.82 4.74
C GLU A 107 30.69 26.06 4.93
N ASP A 108 29.63 26.73 5.37
CA ASP A 108 28.28 26.15 5.53
C ASP A 108 27.67 25.61 4.22
N ILE A 109 27.99 26.18 3.05
CA ILE A 109 27.44 25.74 1.76
C ILE A 109 28.15 24.48 1.27
N GLU A 110 29.47 24.42 1.42
CA GLU A 110 30.25 23.24 1.05
C GLU A 110 29.82 22.04 1.91
N TYR A 111 29.68 22.24 3.22
CA TYR A 111 29.14 21.24 4.14
C TYR A 111 27.78 20.69 3.67
N LEU A 112 26.85 21.55 3.28
CA LEU A 112 25.52 21.12 2.80
C LEU A 112 25.57 20.30 1.51
N LYS A 113 26.50 20.62 0.60
CA LYS A 113 26.69 19.85 -0.63
C LYS A 113 27.29 18.47 -0.33
N GLU A 114 28.23 18.40 0.61
CA GLU A 114 28.82 17.14 1.07
C GLU A 114 27.78 16.23 1.74
N GLU A 115 26.98 16.77 2.66
CA GLU A 115 25.93 15.98 3.33
C GLU A 115 24.86 15.49 2.34
N PHE A 116 24.43 16.33 1.40
CA PHE A 116 23.53 15.90 0.33
C PHE A 116 24.11 14.73 -0.48
N GLN A 117 25.40 14.77 -0.79
CA GLN A 117 26.06 13.72 -1.54
C GLN A 117 26.17 12.42 -0.72
N LYS A 118 26.49 12.50 0.58
CA LYS A 118 26.51 11.34 1.50
C LYS A 118 25.13 10.69 1.66
N GLU A 119 24.08 11.50 1.82
CA GLU A 119 22.70 11.03 1.86
C GLU A 119 22.35 10.28 0.57
N LYS A 120 22.66 10.87 -0.58
CA LYS A 120 22.40 10.27 -1.89
C LYS A 120 23.11 8.92 -2.07
N GLU A 121 24.39 8.84 -1.72
CA GLU A 121 25.15 7.58 -1.76
C GLU A 121 24.53 6.50 -0.89
N THR A 122 24.01 6.88 0.28
CA THR A 122 23.32 5.95 1.17
C THR A 122 22.01 5.48 0.55
N PHE A 123 21.21 6.40 0.01
CA PHE A 123 19.95 6.08 -0.66
C PHE A 123 20.14 5.19 -1.88
N ASP A 124 21.27 5.28 -2.57
CA ASP A 124 21.59 4.40 -3.71
C ASP A 124 21.90 2.96 -3.26
N VAL A 125 22.52 2.78 -2.09
CA VAL A 125 23.00 1.47 -1.60
C VAL A 125 21.90 0.64 -0.95
N VAL A 126 20.99 1.26 -0.21
CA VAL A 126 19.91 0.54 0.50
C VAL A 126 18.95 -0.11 -0.50
N ASP A 127 18.15 -1.09 -0.07
CA ASP A 127 17.20 -1.78 -0.96
C ASP A 127 15.84 -1.08 -0.98
N HIS A 128 15.43 -0.48 0.13
CA HIS A 128 14.16 0.22 0.26
C HIS A 128 14.27 1.43 1.19
N ILE A 129 13.45 2.45 0.93
CA ILE A 129 13.41 3.69 1.70
C ILE A 129 11.99 3.93 2.20
N ILE A 130 11.87 4.11 3.51
CA ILE A 130 10.63 4.57 4.15
C ILE A 130 10.75 6.07 4.37
N CYS A 131 9.75 6.81 3.90
CA CYS A 131 9.58 8.21 4.23
C CYS A 131 8.26 8.44 4.99
N LEU A 132 8.23 9.50 5.80
CA LEU A 132 7.12 9.75 6.72
C LEU A 132 6.07 10.72 6.17
N SER A 133 6.27 11.22 4.94
CA SER A 133 5.33 12.12 4.28
C SER A 133 5.40 12.03 2.75
N LYS A 134 4.30 12.33 2.06
CA LYS A 134 4.30 12.39 0.58
C LYS A 134 5.17 13.52 0.06
N LYS A 135 5.28 14.63 0.81
CA LYS A 135 6.17 15.72 0.45
C LYS A 135 7.63 15.26 0.41
N THR A 136 8.05 14.46 1.37
CA THR A 136 9.39 13.86 1.40
C THR A 136 9.57 12.82 0.31
N MET A 137 8.55 12.03 -0.02
CA MET A 137 8.57 11.18 -1.21
C MET A 137 8.85 11.98 -2.48
N SER A 138 8.19 13.13 -2.67
CA SER A 138 8.46 14.00 -3.82
C SER A 138 9.89 14.55 -3.82
N VAL A 139 10.43 14.98 -2.66
CA VAL A 139 11.84 15.42 -2.57
C VAL A 139 12.81 14.30 -2.95
N LEU A 140 12.57 13.06 -2.49
CA LEU A 140 13.40 11.91 -2.86
C LEU A 140 13.37 11.62 -4.36
N GLN A 141 12.21 11.76 -5.00
CA GLN A 141 12.04 11.52 -6.43
C GLN A 141 12.61 12.66 -7.28
N ASP A 142 12.26 13.90 -6.94
CA ASP A 142 12.55 15.08 -7.75
C ASP A 142 13.98 15.56 -7.55
N ASP A 143 14.49 15.54 -6.33
CA ASP A 143 15.77 16.15 -5.97
C ASP A 143 16.87 15.08 -5.81
N TYR A 144 16.59 13.96 -5.15
CA TYR A 144 17.56 12.86 -4.99
C TYR A 144 17.53 11.83 -6.15
N LYS A 145 16.52 11.89 -7.04
CA LYS A 145 16.36 11.00 -8.20
C LYS A 145 16.20 9.52 -7.83
N ILE A 146 15.62 9.23 -6.67
CA ILE A 146 15.32 7.87 -6.23
C ILE A 146 14.09 7.33 -6.97
N LYS A 147 14.17 6.06 -7.42
CA LYS A 147 13.09 5.43 -8.18
C LYS A 147 11.84 5.21 -7.30
N PRO A 148 10.62 5.38 -7.84
CA PRO A 148 9.38 5.26 -7.06
C PRO A 148 9.16 3.89 -6.39
N ASP A 149 9.59 2.80 -7.04
CA ASP A 149 9.48 1.43 -6.54
C ASP A 149 10.32 1.16 -5.28
N LYS A 150 11.35 1.98 -5.05
CA LYS A 150 12.24 1.92 -3.88
C LYS A 150 11.70 2.68 -2.66
N ILE A 151 10.59 3.42 -2.81
CA ILE A 151 10.11 4.35 -1.77
C ILE A 151 8.74 3.89 -1.28
N THR A 152 8.53 3.93 0.04
CA THR A 152 7.20 3.74 0.64
C THR A 152 6.93 4.78 1.70
N VAL A 153 5.73 5.36 1.65
CA VAL A 153 5.27 6.29 2.69
C VAL A 153 4.67 5.48 3.83
N VAL A 154 5.23 5.61 5.02
CA VAL A 154 4.66 5.06 6.26
C VAL A 154 4.60 6.17 7.30
N TYR A 155 3.38 6.61 7.65
CA TYR A 155 3.19 7.63 8.69
C TYR A 155 3.47 7.06 10.07
N ASN A 156 4.02 7.87 10.97
CA ASN A 156 4.14 7.51 12.38
C ASN A 156 2.78 7.19 13.00
N GLY A 157 2.75 6.21 13.90
CA GLY A 157 1.56 5.84 14.65
C GLY A 157 1.75 6.02 16.15
N LEU A 158 0.66 6.32 16.85
CA LEU A 158 0.64 6.40 18.31
C LEU A 158 -0.53 5.61 18.88
N THR A 159 -0.34 5.03 20.08
CA THR A 159 -1.41 4.36 20.81
C THR A 159 -2.34 5.39 21.44
N ASP A 160 -3.64 5.13 21.33
CA ASP A 160 -4.68 5.99 21.88
C ASP A 160 -4.65 5.94 23.40
N SER A 161 -4.05 6.97 24.00
CA SER A 161 -3.86 7.12 25.44
C SER A 161 -4.50 8.41 25.95
N LYS A 162 -5.57 8.85 25.26
CA LYS A 162 -6.36 10.02 25.64
C LYS A 162 -6.92 9.84 27.06
N ILE A 163 -6.68 10.84 27.89
CA ILE A 163 -7.19 10.89 29.27
C ILE A 163 -8.72 11.08 29.24
N SER A 164 -9.45 10.32 30.06
CA SER A 164 -10.93 10.37 30.16
C SER A 164 -11.46 11.37 31.20
N VAL A 165 -10.64 12.33 31.63
CA VAL A 165 -11.03 13.33 32.64
C VAL A 165 -11.75 14.49 31.97
N GLU A 166 -12.84 14.95 32.58
CA GLU A 166 -13.62 16.09 32.10
C GLU A 166 -12.77 17.37 32.03
N LYS A 167 -12.86 18.07 30.89
CA LYS A 167 -12.11 19.31 30.60
C LYS A 167 -12.32 20.37 31.69
N SER A 168 -13.53 20.51 32.22
CA SER A 168 -13.88 21.47 33.27
C SER A 168 -13.18 21.16 34.61
N ALA A 169 -13.03 19.89 34.97
CA ALA A 169 -12.34 19.47 36.18
C ALA A 169 -10.83 19.75 36.12
N LEU A 170 -10.20 19.47 34.97
CA LEU A 170 -8.79 19.80 34.76
C LEU A 170 -8.56 21.31 34.72
N ARG A 171 -9.47 22.07 34.09
CA ARG A 171 -9.43 23.54 34.11
C ARG A 171 -9.46 24.11 35.53
N LYS A 172 -10.32 23.57 36.39
CA LYS A 172 -10.34 23.91 37.82
C LYS A 172 -9.04 23.54 38.54
N LYS A 173 -8.46 22.37 38.26
CA LYS A 173 -7.15 21.94 38.82
C LYS A 173 -6.05 22.96 38.54
N TYR A 174 -6.02 23.53 37.33
CA TYR A 174 -5.03 24.52 36.91
C TYR A 174 -5.43 25.98 37.21
N GLY A 175 -6.61 26.21 37.78
CA GLY A 175 -7.10 27.55 38.11
C GLY A 175 -7.50 28.40 36.90
N ILE A 176 -7.82 27.78 35.75
CA ILE A 176 -8.21 28.47 34.51
C ILE A 176 -9.67 28.13 34.20
N TYR A 177 -10.60 29.02 34.52
CA TYR A 177 -12.03 28.70 34.48
C TYR A 177 -12.66 28.99 33.10
N ASP A 178 -12.52 30.21 32.56
CA ASP A 178 -13.28 30.65 31.38
C ASP A 178 -12.44 31.39 30.32
N ALA A 179 -11.13 31.17 30.30
CA ALA A 179 -10.25 31.74 29.27
C ALA A 179 -10.09 30.79 28.07
N PRO A 180 -10.12 31.28 26.82
CA PRO A 180 -9.63 30.54 25.67
C PRO A 180 -8.12 30.26 25.83
N ILE A 181 -7.72 29.01 25.59
CA ILE A 181 -6.35 28.54 25.77
C ILE A 181 -5.75 28.15 24.42
N PHE A 182 -4.72 28.88 24.01
CA PHE A 182 -3.79 28.44 22.97
C PHE A 182 -2.70 27.59 23.59
N LEU A 183 -2.26 26.55 22.88
CA LEU A 183 -1.22 25.64 23.35
C LEU A 183 -0.15 25.46 22.27
N PHE A 184 1.10 25.64 22.68
CA PHE A 184 2.29 25.25 21.93
C PHE A 184 3.00 24.14 22.70
N ALA A 185 3.38 23.07 22.00
CA ALA A 185 4.15 21.96 22.56
C ALA A 185 5.33 21.61 21.65
N GLY A 186 6.54 21.52 22.18
CA GLY A 186 7.73 21.15 21.41
C GLY A 186 9.02 21.75 21.95
N ARG A 187 10.14 21.49 21.26
CA ARG A 187 11.41 22.15 21.57
C ARG A 187 11.30 23.66 21.33
N LEU A 188 11.96 24.44 22.17
CA LEU A 188 12.04 25.89 22.03
C LEU A 188 13.27 26.22 21.18
N ASP A 189 13.14 25.97 19.88
CA ASP A 189 14.16 26.27 18.87
C ASP A 189 13.55 27.09 17.71
N ASN A 190 14.41 27.63 16.86
CA ASN A 190 13.97 28.42 15.71
C ASN A 190 13.10 27.63 14.72
N ILE A 191 13.27 26.31 14.62
CA ILE A 191 12.52 25.45 13.69
C ILE A 191 11.06 25.36 14.11
N LYS A 192 10.75 25.35 15.42
CA LYS A 192 9.37 25.28 15.88
C LYS A 192 8.60 26.59 15.77
N GLY A 193 9.28 27.71 15.54
CA GLY A 193 8.68 28.99 15.16
C GLY A 193 7.88 29.70 16.26
N LEU A 194 8.11 29.37 17.55
CA LEU A 194 7.37 29.95 18.68
C LEU A 194 7.37 31.48 18.69
N LYS A 195 8.47 32.13 18.27
CA LYS A 195 8.54 33.60 18.18
C LYS A 195 7.41 34.21 17.34
N TYR A 196 7.01 33.55 16.25
CA TYR A 196 5.93 34.03 15.37
C TYR A 196 4.56 33.86 16.04
N ALA A 197 4.36 32.76 16.79
CA ALA A 197 3.14 32.56 17.56
C ALA A 197 3.00 33.58 18.70
N LEU A 198 4.09 33.92 19.39
CA LEU A 198 4.07 34.94 20.44
C LEU A 198 3.72 36.32 19.88
N ARG A 199 4.33 36.74 18.76
CA ARG A 199 3.99 37.98 18.06
C ARG A 199 2.53 38.00 17.60
N ALA A 200 2.03 36.89 17.07
CA ALA A 200 0.62 36.76 16.70
C ALA A 200 -0.30 36.88 17.92
N PHE A 201 0.07 36.25 19.04
CA PHE A 201 -0.70 36.29 20.27
C PHE A 201 -0.80 37.70 20.87
N LYS A 202 0.27 38.52 20.77
CA LYS A 202 0.18 39.95 21.14
C LYS A 202 -0.93 40.68 20.38
N ILE A 203 -1.12 40.37 19.10
CA ILE A 203 -2.18 40.97 18.28
C ILE A 203 -3.56 40.50 18.76
N VAL A 204 -3.70 39.20 19.06
CA VAL A 204 -4.95 38.62 19.59
C VAL A 204 -5.37 39.30 20.90
N LEU A 205 -4.42 39.55 21.81
CA LEU A 205 -4.71 40.16 23.12
C LEU A 205 -5.24 41.59 23.05
N LYS A 206 -5.07 42.30 21.92
CA LYS A 206 -5.66 43.64 21.73
C LYS A 206 -7.19 43.61 21.72
N THR A 207 -7.80 42.50 21.31
CA THR A 207 -9.26 42.33 21.27
C THR A 207 -9.77 41.26 22.22
N HIS A 208 -8.93 40.30 22.63
CA HIS A 208 -9.26 39.20 23.54
C HIS A 208 -8.28 39.10 24.72
N PRO A 209 -8.26 40.09 25.65
CA PRO A 209 -7.30 40.15 26.76
C PRO A 209 -7.43 39.00 27.77
N GLU A 210 -8.56 38.28 27.76
CA GLU A 210 -8.83 37.11 28.59
C GLU A 210 -8.06 35.86 28.17
N CYS A 211 -7.55 35.80 26.92
CA CYS A 211 -6.89 34.61 26.39
C CYS A 211 -5.61 34.25 27.17
N ARG A 212 -5.27 32.96 27.16
CA ARG A 212 -4.03 32.42 27.74
C ARG A 212 -3.27 31.61 26.69
N PHE A 213 -1.94 31.68 26.74
CA PHE A 213 -1.07 30.88 25.88
C PHE A 213 -0.16 30.01 26.74
N ILE A 214 -0.37 28.70 26.69
CA ILE A 214 0.45 27.72 27.39
C ILE A 214 1.57 27.25 26.46
N ILE A 215 2.79 27.25 26.98
CA ILE A 215 4.00 26.81 26.28
C ILE A 215 4.61 25.64 27.06
N ALA A 216 4.63 24.46 26.42
CA ALA A 216 5.18 23.23 26.96
C ALA A 216 6.40 22.78 26.16
N GLY A 217 7.58 22.82 26.78
CA GLY A 217 8.82 22.63 26.05
C GLY A 217 10.07 23.09 26.80
N ASN A 218 11.21 22.72 26.24
CA ASN A 218 12.53 23.14 26.71
C ASN A 218 13.40 23.60 25.54
N GLY A 219 14.33 24.51 25.79
CA GLY A 219 15.24 25.07 24.79
C GLY A 219 15.63 26.50 25.10
N GLU A 220 15.71 27.35 24.07
CA GLU A 220 16.15 28.75 24.17
C GLU A 220 15.00 29.66 24.63
N PHE A 221 14.95 29.97 25.93
CA PHE A 221 13.89 30.82 26.48
C PHE A 221 14.12 32.31 26.17
N ASP A 222 15.36 32.79 26.24
CA ASP A 222 15.68 34.22 26.18
C ASP A 222 15.13 34.91 24.93
N VAL A 223 15.31 34.27 23.76
CA VAL A 223 14.82 34.78 22.47
C VAL A 223 13.30 34.90 22.41
N HIS A 224 12.58 34.12 23.22
CA HIS A 224 11.12 34.11 23.25
C HIS A 224 10.55 34.98 24.37
N LEU A 225 11.26 35.14 25.49
CA LEU A 225 10.87 36.03 26.58
C LEU A 225 10.88 37.49 26.15
N ILE A 226 11.81 37.89 25.27
CA ILE A 226 11.82 39.23 24.67
C ILE A 226 10.51 39.51 23.92
N GLU A 227 9.96 38.51 23.23
CA GLU A 227 8.67 38.60 22.54
C GLU A 227 7.47 38.59 23.51
N CYS A 228 7.68 38.63 24.82
CA CYS A 228 6.61 38.61 25.83
C CYS A 228 6.55 39.87 26.70
N ASP A 229 7.37 40.89 26.43
CA ASP A 229 7.56 42.09 27.27
C ASP A 229 6.26 42.76 27.77
N ASP A 230 5.21 42.77 26.95
CA ASP A 230 3.90 43.37 27.21
C ASP A 230 2.78 42.34 27.49
N ILE A 231 3.08 41.03 27.48
CA ILE A 231 2.07 39.95 27.56
C ILE A 231 2.41 38.85 28.57
N TYR A 232 3.40 39.04 29.44
CA TYR A 232 3.84 38.04 30.43
C TYR A 232 2.69 37.44 31.25
N MET A 233 1.70 38.24 31.63
CA MET A 233 0.57 37.79 32.45
C MET A 233 -0.41 36.85 31.70
N ASN A 234 -0.30 36.78 30.38
CA ASN A 234 -1.13 35.95 29.52
C ASN A 234 -0.40 34.67 29.05
N VAL A 235 0.92 34.57 29.25
CA VAL A 235 1.74 33.44 28.81
C VAL A 235 2.13 32.56 30.00
N ILE A 236 1.89 31.25 29.88
CA ILE A 236 2.17 30.25 30.91
C ILE A 236 3.31 29.34 30.41
N TRP A 237 4.48 29.51 31.01
CA TRP A 237 5.65 28.69 30.74
C TRP A 237 5.67 27.48 31.67
N THR A 238 5.67 26.28 31.10
CA THR A 238 5.66 25.04 31.90
C THR A 238 7.02 24.35 31.99
N GLY A 239 7.96 24.71 31.11
CA GLY A 239 9.22 23.99 30.95
C GLY A 239 9.02 22.58 30.37
N LEU A 240 10.00 21.70 30.59
CA LEU A 240 9.87 20.29 30.24
C LEU A 240 8.92 19.60 31.22
N ILE A 241 7.83 19.04 30.71
CA ILE A 241 6.86 18.28 31.50
C ILE A 241 6.78 16.83 31.04
N ASN A 242 6.31 15.95 31.93
CA ASN A 242 6.07 14.56 31.58
C ASN A 242 4.82 14.40 30.70
N LYS A 243 4.70 13.20 30.09
CA LYS A 243 3.62 12.87 29.15
C LYS A 243 2.23 13.01 29.75
N GLU A 244 2.05 12.60 31.02
CA GLU A 244 0.77 12.70 31.73
C GLU A 244 0.28 14.14 31.83
N LYS A 245 1.15 15.06 32.30
CA LYS A 245 0.81 16.49 32.39
C LYS A 245 0.57 17.10 31.01
N LEU A 246 1.37 16.75 30.00
CA LEU A 246 1.18 17.24 28.64
C LEU A 246 -0.20 16.85 28.09
N TYR A 247 -0.68 15.65 28.40
CA TYR A 247 -2.01 15.19 27.95
C TYR A 247 -3.15 15.88 28.69
N GLU A 248 -2.95 16.27 29.96
CA GLU A 248 -3.87 17.17 30.63
C GLU A 248 -3.91 18.54 29.95
N LEU A 249 -2.77 19.07 29.52
CA LEU A 249 -2.69 20.34 28.78
C LEU A 249 -3.41 20.26 27.42
N TYR A 250 -3.20 19.19 26.65
CA TYR A 250 -3.95 18.96 25.40
C TYR A 250 -5.47 18.92 25.64
N THR A 251 -5.91 18.42 26.80
CA THR A 251 -7.33 18.31 27.15
C THR A 251 -7.94 19.65 27.55
N ILE A 252 -7.20 20.53 28.23
CA ILE A 252 -7.73 21.85 28.64
C ILE A 252 -7.63 22.91 27.53
N ALA A 253 -6.69 22.75 26.60
CA ALA A 253 -6.50 23.67 25.48
C ALA A 253 -7.74 23.75 24.58
N ASP A 254 -7.89 24.88 23.90
CA ASP A 254 -8.93 25.07 22.87
C ASP A 254 -8.34 24.98 21.47
N MET A 255 -7.09 25.44 21.29
CA MET A 255 -6.41 25.47 19.98
C MET A 255 -4.92 25.12 20.13
N GLY A 256 -4.42 24.29 19.23
CA GLY A 256 -2.99 23.98 19.10
C GLY A 256 -2.31 24.87 18.07
N ILE A 257 -1.13 25.40 18.37
CA ILE A 257 -0.38 26.31 17.50
C ILE A 257 0.96 25.65 17.12
N MET A 258 1.17 25.40 15.83
CA MET A 258 2.34 24.71 15.28
C MET A 258 2.94 25.45 14.05
N PRO A 259 3.54 26.64 14.24
CA PRO A 259 4.14 27.43 13.15
C PRO A 259 5.56 26.94 12.81
N SER A 260 5.73 25.63 12.64
CA SER A 260 7.05 25.02 12.44
C SER A 260 7.56 25.23 11.01
N PHE A 261 8.86 25.40 10.83
CA PHE A 261 9.47 25.46 9.49
C PHE A 261 9.70 24.08 8.87
N HIS A 262 9.86 23.06 9.72
CA HIS A 262 10.09 21.69 9.29
C HIS A 262 9.45 20.69 10.25
N GLU A 263 8.66 19.78 9.71
CA GLU A 263 8.02 18.64 10.39
C GLU A 263 7.79 17.51 9.40
N GLN A 264 8.36 16.32 9.63
CA GLN A 264 8.13 15.15 8.77
C GLN A 264 6.77 14.49 9.09
N CYS A 265 6.64 13.91 10.26
CA CYS A 265 5.37 13.36 10.76
C CYS A 265 5.33 13.61 12.26
N SER A 266 4.80 14.78 12.63
CA SER A 266 4.96 15.35 13.95
C SER A 266 4.16 14.59 15.01
N TYR A 267 4.84 14.01 16.00
CA TYR A 267 4.17 13.38 17.13
C TYR A 267 3.29 14.36 17.91
N VAL A 268 3.70 15.63 18.03
CA VAL A 268 2.87 16.66 18.68
C VAL A 268 1.55 16.85 17.94
N ALA A 269 1.56 16.89 16.61
CA ALA A 269 0.34 17.00 15.82
C ALA A 269 -0.54 15.75 15.98
N ILE A 270 0.06 14.55 16.01
CA ILE A 270 -0.66 13.29 16.27
C ILE A 270 -1.32 13.33 17.65
N GLU A 271 -0.62 13.80 18.68
CA GLU A 271 -1.15 13.91 20.05
C GLU A 271 -2.27 14.95 20.15
N MET A 272 -2.11 16.12 19.52
CA MET A 272 -3.17 17.13 19.45
C MET A 272 -4.43 16.58 18.74
N MET A 273 -4.27 15.92 17.59
CA MET A 273 -5.37 15.25 16.89
C MET A 273 -6.01 14.13 17.73
N MET A 274 -5.19 13.33 18.44
CA MET A 274 -5.66 12.30 19.36
C MET A 274 -6.56 12.91 20.44
N HIS A 275 -6.24 14.09 20.98
CA HIS A 275 -7.08 14.76 21.95
C HIS A 275 -8.29 15.47 21.33
N GLY A 276 -8.35 15.62 20.01
CA GLY A 276 -9.39 16.33 19.28
C GLY A 276 -9.20 17.84 19.35
N LEU A 277 -7.96 18.31 19.44
CA LEU A 277 -7.60 19.71 19.45
C LEU A 277 -7.46 20.21 17.99
N PRO A 278 -8.19 21.25 17.58
CA PRO A 278 -7.96 21.87 16.27
C PRO A 278 -6.59 22.55 16.25
N ILE A 279 -5.89 22.44 15.12
CA ILE A 279 -4.49 22.87 14.98
C ILE A 279 -4.39 23.99 13.95
N ILE A 280 -3.75 25.11 14.30
CA ILE A 280 -3.19 26.03 13.31
C ILE A 280 -1.75 25.60 13.07
N GLY A 281 -1.51 24.93 11.96
CA GLY A 281 -0.20 24.38 11.63
C GLY A 281 0.33 24.93 10.33
N SER A 282 1.65 25.04 10.25
CA SER A 282 2.28 25.57 9.06
C SER A 282 2.15 24.65 7.85
N THR A 283 2.29 25.21 6.66
CA THR A 283 2.38 24.44 5.41
C THR A 283 3.76 23.78 5.21
N SER A 284 4.50 23.55 6.31
CA SER A 284 5.79 22.88 6.26
C SER A 284 5.66 21.39 5.94
N THR A 285 6.67 20.86 5.26
CA THR A 285 6.89 19.45 4.90
C THR A 285 5.68 18.52 5.06
N GLY A 286 5.64 17.62 6.04
CA GLY A 286 4.51 16.71 6.25
C GLY A 286 3.40 17.27 7.14
N LEU A 287 3.62 18.36 7.88
CA LEU A 287 2.53 19.00 8.65
C LEU A 287 1.40 19.49 7.72
N TYR A 288 1.76 19.94 6.50
CA TYR A 288 0.81 20.32 5.46
C TYR A 288 -0.24 19.25 5.17
N GLU A 289 0.15 17.98 5.06
CA GLU A 289 -0.78 16.90 4.75
C GLU A 289 -1.43 16.28 6.01
N MET A 290 -0.81 16.45 7.18
CA MET A 290 -1.42 16.08 8.45
C MET A 290 -2.67 16.93 8.73
N ILE A 291 -2.65 18.21 8.38
CA ILE A 291 -3.76 19.13 8.59
C ILE A 291 -4.50 19.36 7.26
N GLU A 292 -5.78 19.00 7.21
CA GLU A 292 -6.67 19.44 6.13
C GLU A 292 -7.25 20.82 6.46
N ASN A 293 -6.87 21.82 5.68
CA ASN A 293 -7.26 23.22 5.85
C ASN A 293 -8.79 23.38 5.86
N ASN A 294 -9.31 24.13 6.83
CA ASN A 294 -10.74 24.34 7.10
C ASN A 294 -11.53 23.08 7.48
N ILE A 295 -10.92 21.89 7.54
CA ILE A 295 -11.60 20.63 7.88
C ILE A 295 -11.15 20.12 9.24
N THR A 296 -9.84 20.03 9.48
CA THR A 296 -9.24 19.52 10.73
C THR A 296 -8.48 20.60 11.51
N GLY A 297 -8.25 21.74 10.87
CA GLY A 297 -7.46 22.84 11.37
C GLY A 297 -7.25 23.89 10.29
N LEU A 298 -6.34 24.84 10.52
CA LEU A 298 -6.01 25.91 9.58
C LEU A 298 -4.54 25.86 9.20
N HIS A 299 -4.26 26.19 7.94
CA HIS A 299 -2.89 26.36 7.46
C HIS A 299 -2.38 27.78 7.70
N ILE A 300 -1.11 27.87 8.12
CA ILE A 300 -0.30 29.11 8.05
C ILE A 300 0.85 28.92 7.04
N PRO A 301 0.88 29.67 5.92
CA PRO A 301 1.93 29.51 4.92
C PRO A 301 3.34 29.76 5.48
N VAL A 302 4.29 28.89 5.13
CA VAL A 302 5.72 29.18 5.21
C VAL A 302 6.14 29.84 3.90
N MET A 303 6.55 31.10 3.95
CA MET A 303 7.03 31.84 2.79
C MET A 303 8.52 31.56 2.60
N GLU A 304 8.89 31.03 1.44
CA GLU A 304 10.27 30.78 1.05
C GLU A 304 10.77 31.91 0.16
N TYR A 305 11.90 32.53 0.56
CA TYR A 305 12.68 33.45 -0.25
C TYR A 305 14.02 32.80 -0.60
N ALA A 306 14.81 33.44 -1.47
CA ALA A 306 16.11 32.90 -1.87
C ALA A 306 17.08 32.72 -0.70
N ASP A 307 17.00 33.57 0.33
CA ASP A 307 17.95 33.65 1.45
C ASP A 307 17.34 33.36 2.82
N LYS A 308 16.00 33.35 2.94
CA LYS A 308 15.30 33.16 4.22
C LYS A 308 13.95 32.48 4.08
N THR A 309 13.43 31.99 5.21
CA THR A 309 12.04 31.56 5.37
C THR A 309 11.35 32.38 6.44
N GLU A 310 10.06 32.63 6.26
CA GLU A 310 9.31 33.48 7.18
C GLU A 310 7.84 33.03 7.31
N ILE A 311 7.26 33.35 8.46
CA ILE A 311 5.83 33.16 8.76
C ILE A 311 5.26 34.52 9.12
N ASP A 312 4.15 34.90 8.48
CA ASP A 312 3.47 36.16 8.80
C ASP A 312 2.70 36.02 10.12
N SER A 313 3.17 36.73 11.15
CA SER A 313 2.53 36.74 12.47
C SER A 313 1.16 37.43 12.47
N SER A 314 0.92 38.37 11.55
CA SER A 314 -0.37 39.05 11.42
C SER A 314 -1.41 38.10 10.84
N LEU A 315 -1.04 37.34 9.81
CA LEU A 315 -1.89 36.29 9.25
C LEU A 315 -2.14 35.17 10.27
N LEU A 316 -1.12 34.78 11.04
CA LEU A 316 -1.28 33.81 12.12
C LEU A 316 -2.28 34.32 13.18
N ALA A 317 -2.21 35.60 13.55
CA ALA A 317 -3.17 36.21 14.47
C ALA A 317 -4.59 36.21 13.89
N GLU A 318 -4.76 36.49 12.59
CA GLU A 318 -6.06 36.39 11.91
C GLU A 318 -6.65 34.98 12.02
N LYS A 319 -5.84 33.93 11.81
CA LYS A 319 -6.29 32.53 11.97
C LYS A 319 -6.65 32.21 13.42
N MET A 320 -5.89 32.72 14.40
CA MET A 320 -6.20 32.57 15.82
C MET A 320 -7.53 33.25 16.19
N LEU A 321 -7.75 34.47 15.71
CA LEU A 321 -9.00 35.22 15.90
C LEU A 321 -10.18 34.54 15.21
N TYR A 322 -9.98 33.99 14.01
CA TYR A 322 -11.02 33.25 13.30
C TYR A 322 -11.56 32.09 14.14
N LEU A 323 -10.67 31.27 14.71
CA LEU A 323 -11.08 30.13 15.54
C LEU A 323 -11.78 30.56 16.84
N LEU A 324 -11.40 31.71 17.43
CA LEU A 324 -12.11 32.30 18.57
C LEU A 324 -13.54 32.73 18.20
N GLN A 325 -13.70 33.32 17.01
CA GLN A 325 -14.98 33.86 16.53
C GLN A 325 -15.94 32.76 16.04
N HIS A 326 -15.43 31.58 15.68
CA HIS A 326 -16.22 30.47 15.11
C HIS A 326 -16.15 29.21 15.99
N PRO A 327 -16.62 29.24 17.26
CA PRO A 327 -16.41 28.15 18.22
C PRO A 327 -17.04 26.82 17.80
N ILE A 328 -18.15 26.85 17.05
CA ILE A 328 -18.81 25.64 16.52
C ILE A 328 -17.91 24.97 15.48
N GLU A 329 -17.37 25.74 14.53
CA GLU A 329 -16.46 25.25 13.51
C GLU A 329 -15.16 24.73 14.13
N THR A 330 -14.58 25.49 15.08
CA THR A 330 -13.38 25.10 15.83
C THR A 330 -13.55 23.74 16.51
N LYS A 331 -14.70 23.51 17.16
CA LYS A 331 -15.03 22.21 17.76
C LYS A 331 -15.17 21.10 16.70
N GLN A 332 -15.80 21.40 15.57
CA GLN A 332 -15.94 20.44 14.47
C GLN A 332 -14.57 20.06 13.87
N MET A 333 -13.66 21.04 13.72
CA MET A 333 -12.30 20.81 13.24
C MET A 333 -11.55 19.86 14.16
N GLY A 334 -11.65 20.04 15.48
CA GLY A 334 -11.07 19.13 16.47
C GLY A 334 -11.62 17.70 16.37
N GLN A 335 -12.94 17.55 16.19
CA GLN A 335 -13.57 16.23 15.99
C GLN A 335 -13.12 15.54 14.69
N ASN A 336 -12.99 16.31 13.61
CA ASN A 336 -12.47 15.80 12.34
C ASN A 336 -11.00 15.40 12.47
N GLY A 337 -10.18 16.19 13.18
CA GLY A 337 -8.79 15.85 13.52
C GLY A 337 -8.70 14.52 14.28
N ARG A 338 -9.60 14.30 15.25
CA ARG A 338 -9.69 13.01 15.97
C ARG A 338 -10.04 11.85 15.03
N ARG A 339 -10.97 12.03 14.10
CA ARG A 339 -11.31 11.00 13.10
C ARG A 339 -10.11 10.69 12.20
N LYS A 340 -9.36 11.72 11.79
CA LYS A 340 -8.14 11.57 10.99
C LYS A 340 -7.05 10.81 11.76
N TYR A 341 -6.85 11.10 13.05
CA TYR A 341 -5.98 10.32 13.93
C TYR A 341 -6.33 8.82 13.89
N LEU A 342 -7.60 8.47 14.12
CA LEU A 342 -8.04 7.06 14.15
C LEU A 342 -7.79 6.33 12.82
N ASN A 343 -7.98 7.03 11.70
CA ASN A 343 -7.87 6.43 10.37
C ASN A 343 -6.42 6.31 9.86
N ASN A 344 -5.53 7.23 10.27
CA ASN A 344 -4.23 7.40 9.62
C ASN A 344 -3.03 7.25 10.58
N TYR A 345 -3.18 7.62 11.85
CA TYR A 345 -2.08 7.75 12.82
C TYR A 345 -2.27 6.86 14.05
N PHE A 346 -3.29 6.00 14.05
CA PHE A 346 -3.46 4.99 15.08
C PHE A 346 -2.41 3.87 14.94
N ILE A 347 -1.88 3.38 16.07
CA ILE A 347 -0.76 2.43 16.09
C ILE A 347 -0.98 1.17 15.25
N ASP A 348 -2.21 0.66 15.15
CA ASP A 348 -2.49 -0.54 14.35
C ASP A 348 -2.41 -0.27 12.84
N ILE A 349 -2.70 0.96 12.41
CA ILE A 349 -2.52 1.38 11.01
C ILE A 349 -1.03 1.44 10.67
N PHE A 350 -0.22 2.05 11.55
CA PHE A 350 1.23 2.05 11.42
C PHE A 350 1.80 0.63 11.37
N ARG A 351 1.40 -0.24 12.31
CA ARG A 351 1.83 -1.65 12.37
C ARG A 351 1.51 -2.37 11.07
N LYS A 352 0.28 -2.25 10.55
CA LYS A 352 -0.14 -2.88 9.30
C LYS A 352 0.70 -2.42 8.11
N ASN A 353 0.96 -1.13 8.01
CA ASN A 353 1.76 -0.57 6.92
C ASN A 353 3.23 -0.99 7.00
N MET A 354 3.80 -1.04 8.21
CA MET A 354 5.16 -1.54 8.43
C MET A 354 5.31 -3.01 8.07
N LEU A 355 4.35 -3.86 8.48
CA LEU A 355 4.35 -5.29 8.12
C LEU A 355 4.28 -5.47 6.60
N LYS A 356 3.36 -4.75 5.93
CA LYS A 356 3.25 -4.76 4.47
C LYS A 356 4.56 -4.37 3.78
N MET A 357 5.28 -3.37 4.33
CA MET A 357 6.57 -2.95 3.81
C MET A 357 7.64 -4.04 3.99
N TYR A 358 7.74 -4.66 5.17
CA TYR A 358 8.68 -5.77 5.37
C TYR A 358 8.37 -6.97 4.49
N GLU A 359 7.09 -7.31 4.34
CA GLU A 359 6.63 -8.36 3.43
C GLU A 359 7.07 -8.08 1.99
N SER A 360 6.99 -6.82 1.53
CA SER A 360 7.46 -6.43 0.19
C SER A 360 8.98 -6.54 0.00
N CYS A 361 9.75 -6.50 1.09
CA CYS A 361 11.20 -6.69 1.05
C CYS A 361 11.60 -8.17 1.08
N TRP A 362 10.69 -9.07 1.46
CA TRP A 362 11.00 -10.48 1.51
C TRP A 362 11.03 -11.07 0.09
N ASN A 363 12.19 -11.58 -0.32
CA ASN A 363 12.47 -12.15 -1.65
C ASN A 363 11.72 -13.49 -1.94
N ARG A 364 10.50 -13.69 -1.40
CA ARG A 364 9.69 -14.89 -1.68
C ARG A 364 9.23 -14.99 -3.14
N ASP A 365 9.38 -13.91 -3.91
CA ASP A 365 8.78 -13.73 -5.23
C ASP A 365 9.82 -13.60 -6.37
N GLU A 366 11.11 -13.58 -6.06
CA GLU A 366 12.16 -13.38 -7.06
C GLU A 366 12.18 -14.59 -8.02
N GLY A 367 11.83 -14.35 -9.29
CA GLY A 367 11.66 -15.38 -10.32
C GLY A 367 10.27 -16.02 -10.41
N LYS A 368 9.32 -15.68 -9.51
CA LYS A 368 7.94 -16.17 -9.57
C LYS A 368 7.05 -15.27 -10.42
N ILE A 369 6.04 -15.87 -11.04
CA ILE A 369 5.01 -15.16 -11.79
C ILE A 369 4.09 -14.43 -10.82
N LYS A 370 4.00 -13.10 -10.94
CA LYS A 370 3.10 -12.29 -10.11
C LYS A 370 1.67 -12.35 -10.64
N VAL A 371 0.76 -12.82 -9.80
CA VAL A 371 -0.66 -13.04 -10.13
C VAL A 371 -1.55 -12.17 -9.26
N LEU A 372 -2.57 -11.55 -9.87
CA LEU A 372 -3.69 -10.94 -9.16
C LEU A 372 -4.96 -11.74 -9.41
N ILE A 373 -5.57 -12.28 -8.35
CA ILE A 373 -6.95 -12.80 -8.41
C ILE A 373 -7.91 -11.64 -8.12
N VAL A 374 -8.83 -11.37 -9.03
CA VAL A 374 -9.93 -10.43 -8.81
C VAL A 374 -11.19 -11.21 -8.42
N THR A 375 -11.71 -10.94 -7.22
CA THR A 375 -12.85 -11.66 -6.62
C THR A 375 -13.66 -10.76 -5.68
N GLY A 376 -14.60 -11.31 -4.93
CA GLY A 376 -15.39 -10.63 -3.89
C GLY A 376 -16.89 -10.57 -4.15
N GLN A 377 -17.31 -10.82 -5.38
CA GLN A 377 -18.70 -11.10 -5.74
C GLN A 377 -18.74 -12.22 -6.79
N SER A 378 -19.57 -13.22 -6.54
CA SER A 378 -19.86 -14.29 -7.47
C SER A 378 -21.18 -14.94 -7.09
N ASN A 379 -21.90 -15.48 -8.07
CA ASN A 379 -23.00 -16.42 -7.85
C ASN A 379 -22.52 -17.81 -7.40
N HIS A 380 -21.20 -18.03 -7.33
CA HIS A 380 -20.54 -19.22 -6.79
C HIS A 380 -19.88 -18.91 -5.44
N ASN A 381 -19.41 -19.96 -4.74
CA ASN A 381 -18.71 -19.85 -3.47
C ASN A 381 -17.29 -19.30 -3.63
N TRP A 382 -17.20 -18.01 -3.95
CA TRP A 382 -15.93 -17.34 -4.24
C TRP A 382 -15.01 -17.33 -3.02
N GLU A 383 -15.55 -17.35 -1.80
CA GLU A 383 -14.80 -17.47 -0.56
C GLU A 383 -13.95 -18.75 -0.51
N VAL A 384 -14.35 -19.80 -1.24
CA VAL A 384 -13.60 -21.06 -1.38
C VAL A 384 -12.75 -21.08 -2.64
N SER A 385 -13.27 -20.68 -3.80
CA SER A 385 -12.51 -20.78 -5.07
C SER A 385 -11.26 -19.93 -5.08
N HIS A 386 -11.30 -18.67 -4.61
CA HIS A 386 -10.11 -17.82 -4.63
C HIS A 386 -8.99 -18.37 -3.74
N LEU A 387 -9.34 -19.03 -2.61
CA LEU A 387 -8.38 -19.71 -1.74
C LEU A 387 -7.82 -20.97 -2.41
N ALA A 388 -8.67 -21.76 -3.06
CA ALA A 388 -8.24 -22.96 -3.79
C ALA A 388 -7.30 -22.60 -4.96
N ILE A 389 -7.67 -21.63 -5.80
CA ILE A 389 -6.83 -21.12 -6.90
C ILE A 389 -5.49 -20.62 -6.35
N LYS A 390 -5.54 -19.81 -5.28
CA LYS A 390 -4.32 -19.32 -4.63
C LYS A 390 -3.43 -20.47 -4.17
N GLN A 391 -3.98 -21.48 -3.49
CA GLN A 391 -3.21 -22.63 -3.03
C GLN A 391 -2.63 -23.45 -4.18
N ILE A 392 -3.41 -23.73 -5.23
CA ILE A 392 -2.95 -24.45 -6.43
C ILE A 392 -1.72 -23.75 -7.01
N LEU A 393 -1.80 -22.43 -7.20
CA LEU A 393 -0.73 -21.63 -7.79
C LEU A 393 0.50 -21.52 -6.87
N GLU A 394 0.32 -21.11 -5.61
CA GLU A 394 1.44 -20.90 -4.69
C GLU A 394 2.15 -22.21 -4.31
N ASN A 395 1.41 -23.32 -4.15
CA ASN A 395 1.99 -24.62 -3.81
C ASN A 395 2.85 -25.22 -4.92
N SER A 396 2.67 -24.77 -6.17
CA SER A 396 3.56 -25.14 -7.28
C SER A 396 4.96 -24.54 -7.15
N GLY A 397 5.11 -23.47 -6.36
CA GLY A 397 6.34 -22.70 -6.24
C GLY A 397 6.62 -21.73 -7.41
N LEU A 398 5.80 -21.72 -8.47
CA LEU A 398 6.00 -20.89 -9.67
C LEU A 398 5.35 -19.50 -9.57
N PHE A 399 4.38 -19.33 -8.69
CA PHE A 399 3.54 -18.13 -8.63
C PHE A 399 3.59 -17.48 -7.25
N THR A 400 3.44 -16.16 -7.25
CA THR A 400 3.06 -15.38 -6.07
C THR A 400 1.71 -14.76 -6.33
N VAL A 401 0.77 -14.92 -5.40
CA VAL A 401 -0.63 -14.57 -5.63
C VAL A 401 -1.13 -13.52 -4.64
N ASN A 402 -1.51 -12.36 -5.18
CA ASN A 402 -2.30 -11.37 -4.47
C ASN A 402 -3.79 -11.52 -4.82
N VAL A 403 -4.66 -11.09 -3.91
CA VAL A 403 -6.11 -11.18 -4.06
C VAL A 403 -6.70 -9.78 -3.86
N ALA A 404 -7.43 -9.29 -4.86
CA ALA A 404 -8.25 -8.10 -4.77
C ALA A 404 -9.71 -8.54 -4.52
N ILE A 405 -10.17 -8.34 -3.29
CA ILE A 405 -11.55 -8.64 -2.87
C ILE A 405 -12.38 -7.37 -2.96
N SER A 406 -13.41 -7.37 -3.81
CA SER A 406 -14.32 -6.26 -3.96
C SER A 406 -15.20 -6.06 -2.71
N PRO A 407 -15.80 -4.87 -2.53
CA PRO A 407 -16.96 -4.71 -1.68
C PRO A 407 -18.07 -5.73 -2.00
N LYS A 408 -18.88 -6.07 -0.99
CA LYS A 408 -20.06 -6.94 -1.16
C LYS A 408 -21.08 -6.32 -2.13
N THR A 409 -21.91 -7.16 -2.73
CA THR A 409 -22.97 -6.73 -3.67
C THR A 409 -23.82 -5.59 -3.12
N GLY A 410 -24.04 -4.57 -3.95
CA GLY A 410 -24.79 -3.36 -3.63
C GLY A 410 -24.03 -2.34 -2.77
N LYS A 411 -22.74 -2.54 -2.48
CA LYS A 411 -21.89 -1.56 -1.78
C LYS A 411 -21.12 -0.67 -2.75
N ILE A 412 -20.61 0.44 -2.23
CA ILE A 412 -19.89 1.44 -3.03
C ILE A 412 -18.59 0.83 -3.58
N MET A 413 -18.51 0.72 -4.90
CA MET A 413 -17.36 0.17 -5.63
C MET A 413 -16.25 1.18 -5.89
N SER A 414 -16.48 2.49 -5.69
CA SER A 414 -15.56 3.57 -6.12
C SER A 414 -14.14 3.47 -5.58
N ASN A 415 -13.94 2.79 -4.45
CA ASN A 415 -12.63 2.61 -3.81
C ASN A 415 -11.97 1.26 -4.15
N PHE A 416 -12.61 0.42 -4.96
CA PHE A 416 -12.04 -0.83 -5.44
C PHE A 416 -11.22 -0.56 -6.71
N ASP A 417 -9.91 -0.42 -6.53
CA ASP A 417 -8.97 0.06 -7.55
C ASP A 417 -7.62 -0.67 -7.42
N PRO A 418 -7.55 -1.98 -7.72
CA PRO A 418 -6.29 -2.71 -7.70
C PRO A 418 -5.38 -2.27 -8.85
N ASP A 419 -4.07 -2.23 -8.61
CA ASP A 419 -3.08 -1.87 -9.62
C ASP A 419 -2.70 -3.08 -10.49
N PHE A 420 -3.29 -3.19 -11.68
CA PHE A 420 -2.97 -4.26 -12.62
C PHE A 420 -1.56 -4.21 -13.19
N SER A 421 -0.91 -3.04 -13.21
CA SER A 421 0.41 -2.87 -13.85
C SER A 421 1.55 -3.58 -13.10
N SER A 422 1.31 -3.92 -11.83
CA SER A 422 2.24 -4.65 -10.97
C SER A 422 2.28 -6.17 -11.20
N TYR A 423 1.45 -6.70 -12.10
CA TYR A 423 1.26 -8.15 -12.28
C TYR A 423 1.57 -8.61 -13.71
N GLN A 424 1.89 -9.89 -13.86
CA GLN A 424 2.06 -10.55 -15.16
C GLN A 424 0.79 -11.29 -15.60
N LEU A 425 -0.03 -11.69 -14.62
CA LEU A 425 -1.24 -12.47 -14.81
C LEU A 425 -2.38 -11.93 -13.95
N VAL A 426 -3.58 -11.84 -14.54
CA VAL A 426 -4.83 -11.59 -13.83
C VAL A 426 -5.73 -12.82 -13.96
N ILE A 427 -6.25 -13.31 -12.84
CA ILE A 427 -7.24 -14.38 -12.82
C ILE A 427 -8.58 -13.78 -12.39
N LEU A 428 -9.59 -14.00 -13.22
CA LEU A 428 -10.95 -13.54 -12.99
C LEU A 428 -11.74 -14.64 -12.27
N ASP A 429 -12.09 -14.38 -11.01
CA ASP A 429 -13.01 -15.18 -10.19
C ASP A 429 -14.11 -14.27 -9.65
N TYR A 430 -14.80 -13.61 -10.58
CA TYR A 430 -15.75 -12.54 -10.28
C TYR A 430 -16.93 -12.53 -11.25
N ASN A 431 -18.15 -12.49 -10.71
CA ASN A 431 -19.32 -12.00 -11.42
C ASN A 431 -20.25 -11.26 -10.45
N GLY A 432 -20.56 -10.01 -10.75
CA GLY A 432 -21.29 -9.16 -9.83
C GLY A 432 -21.39 -7.72 -10.33
N ASP A 433 -21.42 -6.79 -9.38
CA ASP A 433 -21.51 -5.36 -9.64
C ASP A 433 -20.43 -4.88 -10.60
N ARG A 434 -20.79 -3.92 -11.43
CA ARG A 434 -19.91 -3.28 -12.39
C ARG A 434 -18.71 -2.63 -11.70
N TRP A 435 -17.50 -2.87 -12.21
CA TRP A 435 -16.30 -2.20 -11.71
C TRP A 435 -16.35 -0.69 -11.99
N PRO A 436 -15.65 0.15 -11.20
CA PRO A 436 -15.53 1.57 -11.52
C PRO A 436 -14.87 1.77 -12.89
N GLU A 437 -15.27 2.80 -13.63
CA GLU A 437 -14.73 3.12 -14.96
C GLU A 437 -13.19 3.22 -14.98
N LYS A 438 -12.60 3.74 -13.90
CA LYS A 438 -11.13 3.80 -13.75
C LYS A 438 -10.50 2.40 -13.77
N MET A 439 -11.08 1.47 -13.03
CA MET A 439 -10.62 0.08 -12.95
C MET A 439 -10.83 -0.63 -14.29
N GLU A 440 -11.95 -0.41 -14.97
CA GLU A 440 -12.20 -0.95 -16.31
C GLU A 440 -11.11 -0.52 -17.31
N LYS A 441 -10.78 0.78 -17.31
CA LYS A 441 -9.72 1.33 -18.17
C LYS A 441 -8.37 0.71 -17.85
N SER A 442 -8.01 0.61 -16.58
CA SER A 442 -6.74 0.03 -16.15
C SER A 442 -6.64 -1.46 -16.50
N PHE A 443 -7.72 -2.23 -16.35
CA PHE A 443 -7.78 -3.62 -16.78
C PHE A 443 -7.60 -3.76 -18.30
N LEU A 444 -8.32 -2.95 -19.09
CA LEU A 444 -8.18 -2.98 -20.55
C LEU A 444 -6.78 -2.56 -21.01
N GLU A 445 -6.14 -1.62 -20.30
CA GLU A 445 -4.76 -1.23 -20.57
C GLU A 445 -3.78 -2.39 -20.30
N PHE A 446 -3.93 -3.08 -19.17
CA PHE A 446 -3.17 -4.29 -18.86
C PHE A 446 -3.31 -5.35 -19.97
N VAL A 447 -4.55 -5.63 -20.40
CA VAL A 447 -4.83 -6.59 -21.49
C VAL A 447 -4.20 -6.14 -22.81
N LYS A 448 -4.38 -4.87 -23.21
CA LYS A 448 -3.82 -4.32 -24.46
C LYS A 448 -2.29 -4.34 -24.48
N ASN A 449 -1.66 -4.17 -23.32
CA ASN A 449 -0.21 -4.22 -23.15
C ASN A 449 0.36 -5.65 -23.14
N GLY A 450 -0.50 -6.68 -23.30
CA GLY A 450 -0.08 -8.08 -23.39
C GLY A 450 -0.01 -8.80 -22.06
N GLY A 451 -0.62 -8.23 -21.00
CA GLY A 451 -0.80 -8.91 -19.72
C GLY A 451 -1.64 -10.19 -19.88
N GLY A 452 -1.27 -11.26 -19.18
CA GLY A 452 -1.96 -12.54 -19.26
C GLY A 452 -3.29 -12.53 -18.51
N VAL A 453 -4.29 -13.25 -19.01
CA VAL A 453 -5.60 -13.39 -18.34
C VAL A 453 -6.00 -14.86 -18.24
N VAL A 454 -6.50 -15.26 -17.06
CA VAL A 454 -7.27 -16.50 -16.89
C VAL A 454 -8.73 -16.14 -16.62
N VAL A 455 -9.63 -16.67 -17.44
CA VAL A 455 -11.08 -16.62 -17.21
C VAL A 455 -11.48 -17.95 -16.58
N TYR A 456 -11.87 -17.91 -15.31
CA TYR A 456 -12.22 -19.10 -14.55
C TYR A 456 -13.74 -19.23 -14.41
N HIS A 457 -14.27 -20.35 -14.89
CA HIS A 457 -15.64 -20.81 -14.66
C HIS A 457 -16.68 -19.70 -14.87
N ALA A 458 -17.44 -19.35 -13.83
CA ALA A 458 -18.51 -18.36 -13.89
C ALA A 458 -18.04 -16.90 -14.05
N ALA A 459 -16.74 -16.62 -14.13
CA ALA A 459 -16.25 -15.28 -14.48
C ALA A 459 -16.67 -14.87 -15.90
N ASN A 460 -16.93 -15.84 -16.79
CA ASN A 460 -17.50 -15.59 -18.11
C ASN A 460 -18.98 -15.16 -18.10
N ASN A 461 -19.62 -15.13 -16.92
CA ASN A 461 -21.00 -14.64 -16.76
C ASN A 461 -21.04 -13.12 -16.54
N ALA A 462 -19.93 -12.52 -16.11
CA ALA A 462 -19.91 -11.12 -15.72
C ALA A 462 -20.18 -10.18 -16.91
N PHE A 463 -20.64 -8.97 -16.57
CA PHE A 463 -20.55 -7.79 -17.45
C PHE A 463 -21.12 -7.96 -18.87
N LYS A 464 -22.35 -8.46 -18.98
CA LYS A 464 -22.99 -8.71 -20.28
C LYS A 464 -23.00 -7.51 -21.22
N ASP A 465 -23.16 -6.30 -20.68
CA ASP A 465 -23.25 -5.07 -21.47
C ASP A 465 -21.87 -4.45 -21.78
N TRP A 466 -20.78 -5.12 -21.42
CA TRP A 466 -19.42 -4.66 -21.72
C TRP A 466 -18.83 -5.40 -22.90
N GLU A 467 -18.89 -4.77 -24.06
CA GLU A 467 -18.43 -5.36 -25.32
C GLU A 467 -16.99 -5.89 -25.23
N GLU A 468 -16.04 -5.08 -24.75
CA GLU A 468 -14.64 -5.50 -24.65
C GLU A 468 -14.41 -6.67 -23.69
N TYR A 469 -15.18 -6.77 -22.60
CA TYR A 469 -15.09 -7.93 -21.72
C TYR A 469 -15.63 -9.20 -22.38
N ASN A 470 -16.75 -9.11 -23.10
CA ASN A 470 -17.31 -10.25 -23.84
C ASN A 470 -16.37 -10.72 -24.97
N ARG A 471 -15.57 -9.82 -25.55
CA ARG A 471 -14.49 -10.16 -26.47
C ARG A 471 -13.34 -10.88 -25.75
N ILE A 472 -12.91 -10.39 -24.59
CA ILE A 472 -11.85 -10.99 -23.78
C ILE A 472 -12.21 -12.42 -23.35
N ILE A 473 -13.46 -12.68 -22.93
CA ILE A 473 -13.86 -14.03 -22.52
C ILE A 473 -14.14 -14.95 -23.72
N GLY A 474 -14.27 -14.42 -24.94
CA GLY A 474 -14.61 -15.18 -26.15
C GLY A 474 -16.08 -15.64 -26.18
N PHE A 475 -16.52 -16.37 -25.17
CA PHE A 475 -17.92 -16.67 -24.89
C PHE A 475 -18.30 -16.50 -23.42
N GLY A 476 -19.60 -16.37 -23.17
CA GLY A 476 -20.18 -16.32 -21.83
C GLY A 476 -21.57 -16.95 -21.78
N GLY A 477 -22.15 -16.97 -20.59
CA GLY A 477 -23.47 -17.51 -20.33
C GLY A 477 -24.22 -16.71 -19.27
N TRP A 478 -25.47 -17.10 -19.01
CA TRP A 478 -26.36 -16.51 -18.00
C TRP A 478 -26.48 -14.98 -18.11
N GLY A 479 -26.99 -14.32 -17.06
CA GLY A 479 -27.20 -12.87 -17.03
C GLY A 479 -28.29 -12.37 -17.99
N GLY A 480 -29.13 -13.26 -18.50
CA GLY A 480 -30.11 -12.96 -19.55
C GLY A 480 -29.48 -12.79 -20.92
N ARG A 481 -28.31 -13.39 -21.18
CA ARG A 481 -27.76 -13.52 -22.54
C ARG A 481 -28.62 -14.50 -23.35
N GLU A 482 -28.81 -14.17 -24.62
CA GLU A 482 -29.59 -14.92 -25.61
C GLU A 482 -28.83 -14.90 -26.95
N GLU A 483 -29.49 -15.11 -28.08
CA GLU A 483 -28.87 -15.02 -29.41
C GLU A 483 -28.15 -13.70 -29.72
N THR A 484 -28.54 -12.59 -29.08
CA THR A 484 -27.89 -11.29 -29.25
C THR A 484 -26.46 -11.24 -28.70
N ALA A 485 -26.09 -12.19 -27.84
CA ALA A 485 -24.73 -12.31 -27.33
C ALA A 485 -23.76 -12.91 -28.38
N GLY A 486 -24.28 -13.54 -29.44
CA GLY A 486 -23.50 -14.16 -30.50
C GLY A 486 -23.88 -15.62 -30.79
N PRO A 487 -23.16 -16.30 -31.71
CA PRO A 487 -23.41 -17.69 -32.06
C PRO A 487 -23.17 -18.64 -30.88
N TYR A 488 -23.80 -19.81 -30.92
CA TYR A 488 -23.30 -20.96 -30.17
C TYR A 488 -21.97 -21.43 -30.74
N ILE A 489 -21.09 -21.92 -29.87
CA ILE A 489 -19.74 -22.36 -30.24
C ILE A 489 -19.53 -23.79 -29.73
N TYR A 490 -19.54 -24.77 -30.63
CA TYR A 490 -19.42 -26.19 -30.30
C TYR A 490 -18.70 -26.94 -31.42
N ARG A 491 -18.36 -28.22 -31.20
CA ARG A 491 -17.78 -29.07 -32.23
C ARG A 491 -18.87 -29.82 -33.00
N GLN A 492 -18.77 -29.80 -34.32
CA GLN A 492 -19.58 -30.63 -35.21
C GLN A 492 -18.70 -31.15 -36.35
N ASP A 493 -18.84 -32.44 -36.68
CA ASP A 493 -18.09 -33.12 -37.74
C ASP A 493 -16.56 -32.95 -37.63
N GLY A 494 -16.06 -32.87 -36.39
CA GLY A 494 -14.63 -32.71 -36.10
C GLY A 494 -14.14 -31.25 -36.05
N TYR A 495 -14.94 -30.27 -36.45
CA TYR A 495 -14.56 -28.86 -36.57
C TYR A 495 -15.32 -27.95 -35.60
N LEU A 496 -14.75 -26.78 -35.32
CA LEU A 496 -15.41 -25.72 -34.56
C LEU A 496 -16.54 -25.11 -35.41
N LYS A 497 -17.77 -25.12 -34.87
CA LYS A 497 -18.96 -24.56 -35.50
C LYS A 497 -19.45 -23.34 -34.74
N TYR A 498 -19.78 -22.31 -35.51
CA TYR A 498 -20.48 -21.12 -35.06
C TYR A 498 -21.92 -21.16 -35.56
N ASP A 499 -22.89 -21.28 -34.65
CA ASP A 499 -24.31 -21.34 -34.99
C ASP A 499 -25.03 -20.06 -34.56
N ASP A 500 -25.19 -19.16 -35.52
CA ASP A 500 -25.88 -17.87 -35.42
C ASP A 500 -27.38 -17.96 -35.76
N LYS A 501 -27.84 -19.11 -36.27
CA LYS A 501 -29.21 -19.29 -36.78
C LYS A 501 -30.16 -19.86 -35.74
N SER A 502 -29.65 -20.73 -34.87
CA SER A 502 -30.46 -21.35 -33.82
C SER A 502 -30.78 -20.34 -32.72
N SER A 503 -32.06 -20.17 -32.39
CA SER A 503 -32.50 -19.41 -31.21
C SER A 503 -32.25 -20.19 -29.91
N GLY A 504 -32.23 -19.49 -28.78
CA GLY A 504 -32.23 -20.12 -27.45
C GLY A 504 -31.26 -19.48 -26.47
N CYS A 505 -31.32 -19.95 -25.22
CA CYS A 505 -30.55 -19.42 -24.10
C CYS A 505 -29.03 -19.39 -24.35
N ALA A 506 -28.33 -18.43 -23.77
CA ALA A 506 -26.88 -18.45 -23.68
C ALA A 506 -26.45 -18.98 -22.30
N GLY A 507 -25.81 -20.14 -22.28
CA GLY A 507 -25.29 -20.79 -21.09
C GLY A 507 -26.32 -21.67 -20.38
N SER A 508 -25.95 -22.92 -20.18
CA SER A 508 -26.65 -23.90 -19.37
C SER A 508 -25.64 -24.97 -18.92
N HIS A 509 -26.09 -25.91 -18.10
CA HIS A 509 -25.34 -27.12 -17.76
C HIS A 509 -26.30 -28.20 -17.31
N GLY A 510 -25.89 -29.46 -17.44
CA GLY A 510 -26.59 -30.62 -16.89
C GLY A 510 -26.43 -30.76 -15.37
N CYS A 511 -26.76 -31.94 -14.85
CA CYS A 511 -26.40 -32.34 -13.49
C CYS A 511 -24.88 -32.49 -13.34
N ARG A 512 -24.34 -32.32 -12.13
CA ARG A 512 -22.92 -32.57 -11.88
C ARG A 512 -22.58 -34.04 -12.02
N HIS A 513 -21.58 -34.33 -12.82
CA HIS A 513 -21.13 -35.68 -13.16
C HIS A 513 -19.65 -35.67 -13.55
N GLU A 514 -19.03 -36.84 -13.60
CA GLU A 514 -17.71 -37.02 -14.22
C GLU A 514 -17.90 -37.07 -15.74
N PHE A 515 -16.94 -36.52 -16.48
CA PHE A 515 -16.99 -36.51 -17.94
C PHE A 515 -15.59 -36.53 -18.55
N VAL A 516 -15.47 -37.16 -19.72
CA VAL A 516 -14.20 -37.27 -20.44
C VAL A 516 -13.96 -36.01 -21.24
N LEU A 517 -12.75 -35.47 -21.12
CA LEU A 517 -12.27 -34.34 -21.90
C LEU A 517 -11.34 -34.81 -22.99
N HIS A 518 -11.62 -34.38 -24.22
CA HIS A 518 -10.85 -34.75 -25.41
C HIS A 518 -9.97 -33.59 -25.88
N CYS A 519 -8.67 -33.85 -26.03
CA CYS A 519 -7.69 -32.85 -26.43
C CYS A 519 -7.95 -32.37 -27.86
N GLY A 520 -8.14 -31.07 -28.03
CA GLY A 520 -8.36 -30.41 -29.34
C GLY A 520 -7.08 -30.01 -30.07
N ASN A 521 -6.01 -29.72 -29.32
CA ASN A 521 -4.72 -29.30 -29.88
C ASN A 521 -3.57 -29.88 -29.05
N PRO A 522 -2.97 -31.02 -29.42
CA PRO A 522 -1.92 -31.66 -28.62
C PRO A 522 -0.56 -30.93 -28.68
N GLU A 523 -0.37 -29.99 -29.59
CA GLU A 523 0.91 -29.26 -29.77
C GLU A 523 0.96 -27.94 -28.98
N HIS A 524 -0.20 -27.44 -28.52
CA HIS A 524 -0.24 -26.20 -27.74
C HIS A 524 0.53 -26.37 -26.41
N PRO A 525 1.31 -25.38 -25.93
CA PRO A 525 2.14 -25.52 -24.72
C PRO A 525 1.39 -26.03 -23.48
N VAL A 526 0.13 -25.61 -23.31
CA VAL A 526 -0.73 -26.04 -22.18
C VAL A 526 -1.04 -27.54 -22.23
N THR A 527 -1.30 -28.09 -23.41
CA THR A 527 -1.74 -29.48 -23.62
C THR A 527 -0.60 -30.43 -23.99
N LYS A 528 0.56 -29.90 -24.38
CA LYS A 528 1.69 -30.68 -24.84
C LYS A 528 2.11 -31.74 -23.82
N GLY A 529 2.08 -33.00 -24.27
CA GLY A 529 2.38 -34.19 -23.49
C GLY A 529 1.24 -34.73 -22.61
N LEU A 530 0.12 -34.01 -22.47
CA LEU A 530 -1.06 -34.53 -21.78
C LEU A 530 -1.72 -35.65 -22.61
N PRO A 531 -2.47 -36.58 -21.98
CA PRO A 531 -3.24 -37.60 -22.68
C PRO A 531 -4.24 -37.01 -23.68
N ALA A 532 -4.51 -37.75 -24.76
CA ALA A 532 -5.49 -37.36 -25.77
C ALA A 532 -6.93 -37.29 -25.21
N ALA A 533 -7.22 -38.04 -24.16
CA ALA A 533 -8.46 -37.98 -23.41
C ALA A 533 -8.21 -38.26 -21.91
N TRP A 534 -8.97 -37.62 -21.02
CA TRP A 534 -8.89 -37.84 -19.58
C TRP A 534 -10.22 -37.56 -18.87
N LEU A 535 -10.50 -38.28 -17.79
CA LEU A 535 -11.72 -38.18 -17.00
C LEU A 535 -11.61 -37.06 -15.96
N HIS A 536 -12.45 -36.04 -16.08
CA HIS A 536 -12.58 -34.99 -15.08
C HIS A 536 -13.49 -35.44 -13.94
N ALA A 537 -13.14 -35.03 -12.72
CA ALA A 537 -13.95 -35.33 -11.54
C ALA A 537 -15.33 -34.67 -11.64
N GLN A 538 -16.23 -35.02 -10.72
CA GLN A 538 -17.60 -34.53 -10.71
C GLN A 538 -17.66 -32.99 -10.77
N ASP A 539 -18.24 -32.45 -11.83
CA ASP A 539 -18.30 -31.00 -12.10
C ASP A 539 -19.49 -30.65 -13.00
N GLU A 540 -19.69 -29.35 -13.23
CA GLU A 540 -20.63 -28.81 -14.21
C GLU A 540 -19.96 -28.73 -15.59
N LEU A 541 -20.50 -29.47 -16.56
CA LEU A 541 -20.13 -29.32 -17.97
C LEU A 541 -20.98 -28.19 -18.56
N TYR A 542 -20.40 -27.01 -18.71
CA TYR A 542 -21.06 -25.87 -19.34
C TYR A 542 -21.39 -26.17 -20.80
N ASP A 543 -22.63 -25.90 -21.20
CA ASP A 543 -23.15 -26.17 -22.53
C ASP A 543 -23.97 -24.98 -23.05
N ARG A 544 -24.24 -24.95 -24.37
CA ARG A 544 -25.00 -23.86 -25.02
C ARG A 544 -24.42 -22.46 -24.74
N MET A 545 -23.11 -22.34 -24.59
CA MET A 545 -22.44 -21.04 -24.39
C MET A 545 -22.51 -20.21 -25.68
N ARG A 546 -22.61 -18.88 -25.54
CA ARG A 546 -22.65 -17.94 -26.68
C ARG A 546 -21.68 -16.79 -26.50
N GLY A 547 -21.22 -16.23 -27.60
CA GLY A 547 -20.41 -15.02 -27.54
C GLY A 547 -19.79 -14.65 -28.86
N THR A 548 -18.84 -13.73 -28.79
CA THR A 548 -18.08 -13.21 -29.93
C THR A 548 -17.34 -14.29 -30.71
N GLY A 549 -16.99 -15.41 -30.07
CA GLY A 549 -16.42 -16.56 -30.77
C GLY A 549 -14.99 -16.35 -31.27
N ILE A 550 -14.23 -15.43 -30.66
CA ILE A 550 -12.83 -15.15 -31.02
C ILE A 550 -11.89 -16.21 -30.44
N ILE A 551 -12.12 -17.47 -30.82
CA ILE A 551 -11.34 -18.61 -30.34
C ILE A 551 -10.03 -18.70 -31.15
N LYS A 552 -8.90 -18.76 -30.45
CA LYS A 552 -7.57 -18.91 -31.06
C LYS A 552 -7.17 -20.39 -31.16
N ASP A 553 -7.06 -21.05 -30.02
CA ASP A 553 -6.74 -22.48 -29.93
C ASP A 553 -7.78 -23.21 -29.08
N VAL A 554 -8.31 -24.33 -29.59
CA VAL A 554 -9.15 -25.23 -28.80
C VAL A 554 -8.27 -26.24 -28.07
N LEU A 555 -8.35 -26.26 -26.74
CA LEU A 555 -7.52 -27.12 -25.90
C LEU A 555 -8.26 -28.41 -25.53
N PHE A 556 -9.51 -28.32 -25.05
CA PHE A 556 -10.33 -29.48 -24.71
C PHE A 556 -11.81 -29.30 -25.03
N TRP A 557 -12.41 -30.41 -25.45
CA TRP A 557 -13.85 -30.60 -25.67
C TRP A 557 -14.44 -31.51 -24.60
N GLY A 558 -15.73 -31.38 -24.32
CA GLY A 558 -16.48 -32.34 -23.50
C GLY A 558 -17.85 -32.63 -24.10
N TYR A 559 -18.22 -33.90 -24.21
CA TYR A 559 -19.54 -34.28 -24.70
C TYR A 559 -20.61 -34.05 -23.61
N SER A 560 -21.55 -33.15 -23.90
CA SER A 560 -22.66 -32.81 -22.99
C SER A 560 -23.80 -33.82 -23.14
N ASP A 561 -23.78 -34.90 -22.36
CA ASP A 561 -24.71 -36.03 -22.50
C ASP A 561 -26.17 -35.64 -22.13
N PRO A 562 -27.15 -35.81 -23.03
CA PRO A 562 -28.56 -35.52 -22.75
C PRO A 562 -29.14 -36.29 -21.56
N THR A 563 -28.60 -37.47 -21.23
CA THR A 563 -29.03 -38.27 -20.06
C THR A 563 -28.70 -37.57 -18.74
N THR A 564 -27.71 -36.66 -18.74
CA THR A 564 -27.38 -35.79 -17.61
C THR A 564 -28.05 -34.42 -17.71
N LYS A 565 -29.01 -34.26 -18.64
CA LYS A 565 -29.65 -32.99 -19.03
C LYS A 565 -28.74 -32.03 -19.81
N GLY A 566 -27.70 -32.57 -20.43
CA GLY A 566 -26.80 -31.84 -21.33
C GLY A 566 -27.42 -31.51 -22.69
N SER A 567 -26.67 -30.80 -23.53
CA SER A 567 -27.11 -30.28 -24.84
C SER A 567 -27.11 -31.32 -25.97
N GLY A 568 -26.43 -32.45 -25.79
CA GLY A 568 -26.16 -33.44 -26.84
C GLY A 568 -25.05 -33.06 -27.81
N ARG A 569 -24.24 -32.05 -27.47
CA ARG A 569 -23.15 -31.53 -28.32
C ARG A 569 -21.80 -31.77 -27.66
N ASP A 570 -20.76 -31.79 -28.48
CA ASP A 570 -19.38 -31.64 -28.02
C ASP A 570 -19.09 -30.15 -27.74
N GLU A 571 -19.09 -29.79 -26.47
CA GLU A 571 -18.98 -28.40 -26.01
C GLU A 571 -17.52 -28.00 -25.78
N LEU A 572 -17.25 -26.71 -25.96
CA LEU A 572 -15.92 -26.13 -25.77
C LEU A 572 -15.66 -25.88 -24.27
N VAL A 573 -14.67 -26.58 -23.70
CA VAL A 573 -14.43 -26.57 -22.24
C VAL A 573 -13.20 -25.74 -21.85
N MET A 574 -12.10 -25.90 -22.59
CA MET A 574 -10.87 -25.13 -22.40
C MET A 574 -10.33 -24.64 -23.73
N PHE A 575 -9.95 -23.37 -23.81
CA PHE A 575 -9.50 -22.72 -25.04
C PHE A 575 -8.72 -21.45 -24.75
N THR A 576 -8.15 -20.87 -25.80
CA THR A 576 -7.51 -19.55 -25.77
C THR A 576 -8.28 -18.58 -26.65
N VAL A 577 -8.20 -17.29 -26.33
CA VAL A 577 -8.92 -16.21 -27.05
C VAL A 577 -7.94 -15.38 -27.86
N ASP A 578 -8.32 -15.05 -29.09
CA ASP A 578 -7.55 -14.15 -29.96
C ASP A 578 -7.89 -12.69 -29.67
N TYR A 579 -7.02 -12.02 -28.90
CA TYR A 579 -7.19 -10.61 -28.54
C TYR A 579 -5.85 -9.86 -28.58
N GLY A 580 -5.39 -9.50 -29.78
CA GLY A 580 -4.18 -8.68 -29.93
C GLY A 580 -2.92 -9.36 -29.37
N LYS A 581 -2.26 -8.70 -28.40
CA LYS A 581 -0.99 -9.19 -27.80
C LYS A 581 -1.18 -10.02 -26.54
N THR A 582 -2.36 -10.02 -25.93
CA THR A 582 -2.59 -10.76 -24.68
C THR A 582 -2.68 -12.26 -24.96
N ARG A 583 -2.41 -13.03 -23.92
CA ARG A 583 -2.64 -14.47 -23.88
C ARG A 583 -3.72 -14.72 -22.84
N ILE A 584 -4.87 -15.18 -23.34
CA ILE A 584 -6.04 -15.43 -22.52
C ILE A 584 -6.29 -16.93 -22.51
N PHE A 585 -6.30 -17.53 -21.32
CA PHE A 585 -6.69 -18.91 -21.10
C PHE A 585 -8.09 -18.94 -20.47
N HIS A 586 -9.02 -19.62 -21.09
CA HIS A 586 -10.39 -19.76 -20.59
C HIS A 586 -10.64 -21.22 -20.22
N THR A 587 -11.07 -21.46 -18.98
CA THR A 587 -11.56 -22.76 -18.52
C THR A 587 -12.96 -22.62 -17.96
N THR A 588 -13.90 -23.44 -18.43
CA THR A 588 -15.25 -23.52 -17.86
C THR A 588 -15.34 -24.47 -16.69
N LEU A 589 -14.25 -25.15 -16.33
CA LEU A 589 -14.20 -26.14 -15.24
C LEU A 589 -14.01 -25.50 -13.87
N GLY A 590 -14.29 -26.32 -12.86
CA GLY A 590 -13.89 -26.11 -11.48
C GLY A 590 -14.98 -25.48 -10.63
N HIS A 591 -16.22 -25.99 -10.68
CA HIS A 591 -17.27 -25.51 -9.79
C HIS A 591 -16.82 -25.52 -8.32
N ALA A 592 -16.92 -24.38 -7.65
CA ALA A 592 -16.48 -24.24 -6.26
C ALA A 592 -17.39 -25.01 -5.28
N GLY A 593 -16.80 -25.91 -4.51
CA GLY A 593 -17.52 -26.65 -3.47
C GLY A 593 -17.84 -25.84 -2.21
N ASN A 594 -18.28 -26.52 -1.15
CA ASN A 594 -18.73 -25.86 0.08
C ASN A 594 -17.57 -25.41 0.97
N SER A 595 -16.44 -26.10 0.90
CA SER A 595 -15.21 -25.82 1.67
C SER A 595 -14.00 -26.34 0.91
N LEU A 596 -12.77 -26.00 1.31
CA LEU A 596 -11.56 -26.53 0.68
C LEU A 596 -11.45 -28.07 0.75
N ASP A 597 -12.01 -28.68 1.80
CA ASP A 597 -12.01 -30.14 1.96
C ASP A 597 -13.10 -30.83 1.10
N ASP A 598 -14.21 -30.13 0.85
CA ASP A 598 -15.35 -30.56 0.02
C ASP A 598 -15.42 -29.73 -1.27
N ASN A 599 -14.45 -29.94 -2.16
CA ASN A 599 -14.28 -29.15 -3.40
C ASN A 599 -13.85 -30.00 -4.59
N ILE A 600 -14.57 -31.09 -4.86
CA ILE A 600 -14.13 -32.19 -5.73
C ILE A 600 -13.68 -31.75 -7.14
N ALA A 601 -14.41 -30.81 -7.77
CA ALA A 601 -14.08 -30.32 -9.11
C ALA A 601 -12.72 -29.60 -9.14
N MET A 602 -12.44 -28.74 -8.14
CA MET A 602 -11.16 -28.04 -8.02
C MET A 602 -10.05 -28.91 -7.42
N GLN A 603 -10.41 -30.00 -6.72
CA GLN A 603 -9.47 -31.02 -6.24
C GLN A 603 -9.04 -31.99 -7.36
N CYS A 604 -9.71 -32.00 -8.52
CA CYS A 604 -9.29 -32.78 -9.67
C CYS A 604 -7.86 -32.42 -10.10
N ALA A 605 -6.97 -33.41 -10.18
CA ALA A 605 -5.61 -33.22 -10.62
C ALA A 605 -5.55 -32.68 -12.06
N GLY A 606 -6.47 -33.10 -12.93
CA GLY A 606 -6.59 -32.59 -14.29
C GLY A 606 -6.87 -31.09 -14.32
N PHE A 607 -7.84 -30.62 -13.54
CA PHE A 607 -8.15 -29.19 -13.38
C PHE A 607 -6.94 -28.39 -12.84
N GLN A 608 -6.30 -28.88 -11.78
CA GLN A 608 -5.16 -28.16 -11.19
C GLN A 608 -3.99 -28.04 -12.17
N VAL A 609 -3.68 -29.11 -12.89
CA VAL A 609 -2.59 -29.13 -13.87
C VAL A 609 -2.89 -28.22 -15.06
N THR A 610 -4.11 -28.25 -15.62
CA THR A 610 -4.46 -27.37 -16.73
C THR A 610 -4.57 -25.91 -16.29
N LEU A 611 -5.02 -25.62 -15.08
CA LEU A 611 -5.01 -24.27 -14.51
C LEU A 611 -3.58 -23.74 -14.35
N LEU A 612 -2.67 -24.55 -13.77
CA LEU A 612 -1.27 -24.17 -13.58
C LEU A 612 -0.56 -23.92 -14.92
N ARG A 613 -0.74 -24.82 -15.89
CA ARG A 613 -0.12 -24.68 -17.22
C ARG A 613 -0.74 -23.53 -18.01
N GLY A 614 -2.06 -23.37 -17.94
CA GLY A 614 -2.79 -22.25 -18.55
C GLY A 614 -2.37 -20.89 -17.97
N ALA A 615 -2.20 -20.81 -16.65
CA ALA A 615 -1.70 -19.61 -15.95
C ALA A 615 -0.27 -19.27 -16.35
N GLU A 616 0.64 -20.26 -16.37
CA GLU A 616 2.04 -20.06 -16.79
C GLU A 616 2.12 -19.58 -18.25
N TRP A 617 1.36 -20.22 -19.14
CA TRP A 617 1.29 -19.84 -20.55
C TRP A 617 0.69 -18.44 -20.74
N ALA A 618 -0.39 -18.11 -20.04
CA ALA A 618 -0.99 -16.78 -20.13
C ALA A 618 0.02 -15.71 -19.69
N ALA A 619 0.76 -15.95 -18.60
CA ALA A 619 1.77 -15.03 -18.10
C ALA A 619 3.00 -14.92 -19.02
N THR A 620 3.52 -16.02 -19.54
CA THR A 620 4.88 -16.07 -20.13
C THR A 620 4.93 -16.48 -21.60
N GLY A 621 3.87 -17.07 -22.12
CA GLY A 621 3.81 -17.69 -23.44
C GLY A 621 4.43 -19.10 -23.51
N GLN A 622 4.95 -19.62 -22.39
CA GLN A 622 5.59 -20.92 -22.29
C GLN A 622 4.99 -21.76 -21.17
N VAL A 623 5.24 -23.07 -21.22
CA VAL A 623 4.95 -24.01 -20.13
C VAL A 623 6.19 -24.81 -19.84
N THR A 624 6.76 -24.66 -18.65
CA THR A 624 7.97 -25.38 -18.21
C THR A 624 7.65 -26.58 -17.33
N GLN A 625 6.40 -26.69 -16.89
CA GLN A 625 5.93 -27.76 -16.01
C GLN A 625 5.88 -29.12 -16.71
N PRO A 626 6.46 -30.19 -16.13
CA PRO A 626 6.31 -31.54 -16.66
C PRO A 626 4.87 -32.04 -16.50
N VAL A 627 4.52 -33.08 -17.26
CA VAL A 627 3.26 -33.81 -17.02
C VAL A 627 3.45 -34.65 -15.76
N PRO A 628 2.60 -34.50 -14.74
CA PRO A 628 2.77 -35.25 -13.50
C PRO A 628 2.26 -36.68 -13.64
N ASP A 629 2.88 -37.62 -12.91
CA ASP A 629 2.51 -39.04 -12.92
C ASP A 629 1.07 -39.29 -12.46
N ASN A 630 0.51 -38.38 -11.66
CA ASN A 630 -0.86 -38.47 -11.16
C ASN A 630 -1.87 -37.69 -12.02
N PHE A 631 -1.59 -37.41 -13.30
CA PHE A 631 -2.60 -36.87 -14.22
C PHE A 631 -3.72 -37.92 -14.45
N PRO A 632 -5.01 -37.53 -14.52
CA PRO A 632 -6.10 -38.49 -14.75
C PRO A 632 -5.97 -39.26 -16.06
N THR A 633 -6.50 -40.49 -16.11
CA THR A 633 -6.63 -41.28 -17.34
C THR A 633 -8.03 -41.10 -17.93
N GLU A 634 -8.29 -41.64 -19.12
CA GLU A 634 -9.63 -41.62 -19.74
C GLU A 634 -10.71 -42.30 -18.89
N THR A 635 -10.34 -43.22 -18.00
CA THR A 635 -11.28 -44.04 -17.23
C THR A 635 -11.18 -43.86 -15.71
N THR A 636 -10.22 -43.08 -15.22
CA THR A 636 -9.97 -42.93 -13.78
C THR A 636 -9.63 -41.50 -13.42
N ILE A 637 -10.41 -40.92 -12.50
CA ILE A 637 -10.13 -39.61 -11.92
C ILE A 637 -8.86 -39.65 -11.06
N SER A 638 -8.22 -38.49 -10.91
CA SER A 638 -7.13 -38.30 -9.94
C SER A 638 -7.38 -37.01 -9.18
N LEU A 639 -7.06 -36.99 -7.89
CA LEU A 639 -7.34 -35.87 -6.99
C LEU A 639 -6.06 -35.42 -6.25
N ARG A 640 -5.91 -34.11 -6.11
CA ARG A 640 -4.93 -33.43 -5.24
C ARG A 640 -5.68 -32.65 -4.17
N LYS A 641 -6.15 -33.34 -3.14
CA LYS A 641 -7.04 -32.78 -2.11
C LYS A 641 -6.45 -31.62 -1.31
N ASN A 642 -5.12 -31.58 -1.20
CA ASN A 642 -4.36 -30.53 -0.53
C ASN A 642 -3.82 -29.46 -1.49
N TYR A 643 -4.27 -29.47 -2.76
CA TYR A 643 -3.87 -28.50 -3.78
C TYR A 643 -2.35 -28.43 -4.02
N LYS A 644 -1.66 -29.57 -4.02
CA LYS A 644 -0.21 -29.68 -4.23
C LYS A 644 0.12 -30.79 -5.23
#